data_AF-A0A8T5M3R6-F1
#
_entry.id   AF-A0A8T5M3R6-F1
#
_cell.length_a   1.000
_cell.length_b   1.000
_cell.length_c   1.000
_cell.angle_alpha   90.00
_cell.angle_beta   90.00
_cell.angle_gamma   90.00
#
_symmetry.space_group_name_H-M   'P 1'
#
loop_
_entity.id
_entity.type
_entity.pdbx_description
1 polymer ?
#
loop_
_entity_poly.entity_id
_entity_poly.type
_entity_poly.pdbx_seq_one_letter_code
_entity_poly.pdbx_strand_id
1 'polypeptide(L)'
;MKSTKNIKVPEKIVDQVLGQEEAVKIIKKAAQQRRHVFLIGEPGTGKSMLGLALAELMPNSDLKDILSYPNPNDENNPLINTLPAGKGREEVQKYQFDANSSFKNNNFWFFIILIVVLAAPWFAWNYYSKFGTIEAAIMTAASLVIGILAMMVFSLAMNMGPKMFKTAKSIAPKVIVDNFDKKQAPFFDATGTHAGALLGDVLHDPFQCFFTEQWLQKKTIEGVKFTKINEQIDSIMKKHKNKITKKEKNNYETVHLPKNELSILGETNGSISSVEVLSCNRHDYIGEMIKLTTSENKELIVTPEHKIALWKNGKTNYVEARNIKTGDQVVAQAEDIIIDEQDIINTYDEKQQEQCRLYYKYQELKTQNPTWGYKRISKTLGQPEAKTRWWHSGKHTPTPIQTINWLKEKGLIPLKIDNLRLPLMAKILGATFGDGGIFENLNGIFLSSSELEAVKEFGEDLTEIFGDDVEENSRIIEGGEYGHSWCYQNTNRNIIRFFIALGTPKGNKTKLELKIPSWISLKQSWEDEFFGSFFGGELGSPSLHKKGNRLTTLEVGITGKPQFNQNRIEFFNKIADYLTQKKVYCNSIYIRKLNEESIIYRLQIKKKMDNVLYFLMNTKLNYCEYKKVRLYKALGNWSDLKIKKYEELIKKGYGAEHAMKTLNLTPNSLYLLLNHFKPIGAEA
;
A
#
# COMPACT_ATOMS: atom_id res chain seq x y z
N MET A 1 59.22 3.58 31.66
CA MET A 1 58.82 2.45 30.80
C MET A 1 59.32 2.69 29.39
N LYS A 2 59.95 1.71 28.72
CA LYS A 2 60.49 1.87 27.35
C LYS A 2 59.61 1.22 26.25
N SER A 3 58.64 0.38 26.59
CA SER A 3 57.75 -0.30 25.63
C SER A 3 56.41 -0.70 26.27
N THR A 4 55.34 -0.70 25.46
CA THR A 4 53.97 -1.07 25.86
C THR A 4 53.77 -2.58 26.07
N LYS A 5 54.74 -3.43 25.68
CA LYS A 5 54.66 -4.90 25.86
C LYS A 5 54.52 -5.35 27.32
N ASN A 6 54.95 -4.52 28.27
CA ASN A 6 54.90 -4.84 29.70
C ASN A 6 53.60 -4.38 30.39
N ILE A 7 52.65 -3.80 29.64
CA ILE A 7 51.36 -3.34 30.16
C ILE A 7 50.34 -4.47 30.00
N LYS A 8 49.73 -4.91 31.11
CA LYS A 8 48.65 -5.90 31.08
C LYS A 8 47.36 -5.26 30.56
N VAL A 9 46.81 -5.80 29.47
CA VAL A 9 45.52 -5.38 28.90
C VAL A 9 44.41 -6.23 29.51
N PRO A 10 43.29 -5.65 30.00
CA PRO A 10 42.15 -6.41 30.51
C PRO A 10 41.55 -7.35 29.45
N GLU A 11 41.04 -8.52 29.86
CA GLU A 11 40.45 -9.50 28.92
C GLU A 11 39.08 -9.07 28.39
N LYS A 12 38.25 -8.43 29.24
CA LYS A 12 36.89 -8.01 28.88
C LYS A 12 36.90 -6.67 28.16
N ILE A 13 36.09 -6.53 27.10
CA ILE A 13 36.02 -5.30 26.30
C ILE A 13 35.54 -4.13 27.15
N VAL A 14 34.60 -4.37 28.07
CA VAL A 14 34.05 -3.32 28.94
C VAL A 14 35.11 -2.64 29.81
N ASP A 15 36.16 -3.37 30.22
CA ASP A 15 37.22 -2.85 31.08
C ASP A 15 38.39 -2.27 30.26
N GLN A 16 38.35 -2.38 28.92
CA GLN A 16 39.28 -1.72 28.00
C GLN A 16 38.81 -0.32 27.56
N VAL A 17 37.58 0.08 27.87
CA VAL A 17 37.07 1.42 27.55
C VAL A 17 37.72 2.45 28.47
N LEU A 18 38.41 3.44 27.89
CA LEU A 18 39.17 4.46 28.63
C LEU A 18 38.40 5.78 28.72
N GLY A 19 38.41 6.40 29.91
CA GLY A 19 37.90 7.76 30.14
C GLY A 19 36.38 7.93 30.05
N GLN A 20 35.61 6.85 30.21
CA GLN A 20 34.13 6.86 30.18
C GLN A 20 33.51 5.99 31.29
N GLU A 21 33.85 6.25 32.56
CA GLU A 21 33.43 5.40 33.68
C GLU A 21 31.89 5.34 33.84
N GLU A 22 31.21 6.47 33.68
CA GLU A 22 29.74 6.54 33.78
C GLU A 22 29.05 5.75 32.66
N ALA A 23 29.55 5.82 31.42
CA ALA A 23 29.01 5.05 30.30
C ALA A 23 29.18 3.54 30.52
N VAL A 24 30.36 3.13 31.00
CA VAL A 24 30.63 1.72 31.37
C VAL A 24 29.67 1.22 32.44
N LYS A 25 29.40 2.03 33.47
CA LYS A 25 28.45 1.70 34.54
C LYS A 25 27.02 1.53 34.01
N ILE A 26 26.60 2.39 33.09
CA ILE A 26 25.29 2.29 32.42
C ILE A 26 25.21 1.02 31.57
N ILE A 27 26.24 0.71 30.79
CA ILE A 27 26.30 -0.51 29.96
C ILE A 27 26.20 -1.78 30.84
N LYS A 28 26.96 -1.85 31.95
CA LYS A 28 26.88 -2.98 32.90
C LYS A 28 25.46 -3.16 33.46
N LYS A 29 24.78 -2.07 33.83
CA LYS A 29 23.37 -2.11 34.28
C LYS A 29 22.41 -2.51 33.16
N ALA A 30 22.60 -1.99 31.95
CA ALA A 30 21.74 -2.26 30.81
C ALA A 30 21.81 -3.73 30.37
N ALA A 31 23.00 -4.34 30.39
CA ALA A 31 23.18 -5.77 30.12
C ALA A 31 22.40 -6.64 31.13
N GLN A 32 22.54 -6.35 32.43
CA GLN A 32 21.83 -7.07 33.49
C GLN A 32 20.30 -6.95 33.37
N GLN A 33 19.81 -5.76 33.01
CA GLN A 33 18.38 -5.47 32.93
C GLN A 33 17.78 -5.72 31.54
N ARG A 34 18.59 -6.11 30.54
CA ARG A 34 18.21 -6.25 29.13
C ARG A 34 17.52 -4.99 28.57
N ARG A 35 18.09 -3.81 28.85
CA ARG A 35 17.56 -2.51 28.41
C ARG A 35 18.29 -1.99 27.19
N HIS A 36 17.56 -1.25 26.35
CA HIS A 36 18.15 -0.50 25.24
C HIS A 36 18.99 0.66 25.77
N VAL A 37 20.08 0.97 25.06
CA VAL A 37 20.98 2.07 25.41
C VAL A 37 21.11 2.99 24.21
N PHE A 38 20.91 4.28 24.43
CA PHE A 38 21.14 5.32 23.43
C PHE A 38 22.43 6.07 23.78
N LEU A 39 23.48 5.87 22.97
CA LEU A 39 24.81 6.47 23.19
C LEU A 39 24.96 7.74 22.35
N ILE A 40 25.16 8.88 23.01
CA ILE A 40 25.38 10.18 22.36
C ILE A 40 26.83 10.59 22.59
N GLY A 41 27.53 10.95 21.51
CA GLY A 41 28.90 11.46 21.58
C GLY A 41 29.47 11.74 20.19
N GLU A 42 30.52 12.55 20.12
CA GLU A 42 31.20 12.91 18.86
C GLU A 42 31.69 11.67 18.09
N PRO A 43 31.84 11.72 16.76
CA PRO A 43 32.43 10.62 15.99
C PRO A 43 33.80 10.20 16.54
N GLY A 44 34.10 8.90 16.55
CA GLY A 44 35.39 8.39 17.04
C GLY A 44 35.51 8.19 18.57
N THR A 45 34.47 8.49 19.35
CA THR A 45 34.46 8.37 20.83
C THR A 45 34.22 6.95 21.38
N GLY A 46 34.36 5.88 20.56
CA GLY A 46 34.26 4.50 21.07
C GLY A 46 32.84 3.96 21.30
N LYS A 47 31.79 4.58 20.73
CA LYS A 47 30.38 4.11 20.87
C LYS A 47 30.18 2.64 20.46
N SER A 48 30.77 2.20 19.34
CA SER A 48 30.67 0.80 18.90
C SER A 48 31.36 -0.17 19.86
N MET A 49 32.45 0.25 20.50
CA MET A 49 33.16 -0.54 21.51
C MET A 49 32.30 -0.76 22.76
N LEU A 50 31.53 0.25 23.19
CA LEU A 50 30.54 0.09 24.26
C LEU A 50 29.39 -0.85 23.86
N GLY A 51 28.99 -0.85 22.59
CA GLY A 51 28.01 -1.80 22.05
C GLY A 51 28.51 -3.25 22.05
N LEU A 52 29.77 -3.46 21.65
CA LEU A 52 30.45 -4.76 21.75
C LEU A 52 30.53 -5.24 23.21
N ALA A 53 30.93 -4.35 24.13
CA ALA A 53 30.96 -4.62 25.56
C ALA A 53 29.58 -5.00 26.12
N LEU A 54 28.51 -4.36 25.64
CA LEU A 54 27.14 -4.72 26.02
C LEU A 54 26.81 -6.15 25.59
N ALA A 55 27.12 -6.51 24.34
CA ALA A 55 26.85 -7.84 23.79
C ALA A 55 27.62 -8.95 24.55
N GLU A 56 28.88 -8.69 24.90
CA GLU A 56 29.72 -9.60 25.70
C GLU A 56 29.15 -9.81 27.13
N LEU A 57 28.57 -8.78 27.73
CA LEU A 57 28.00 -8.82 29.08
C LEU A 57 26.59 -9.42 29.16
N MET A 58 25.93 -9.62 28.02
CA MET A 58 24.59 -10.21 27.98
C MET A 58 24.64 -11.66 28.48
N PRO A 59 23.68 -12.10 29.31
CA PRO A 59 23.65 -13.47 29.81
C PRO A 59 23.42 -14.47 28.67
N ASN A 60 24.20 -15.54 28.64
CA ASN A 60 24.20 -16.58 27.60
C ASN A 60 22.94 -17.46 27.55
N SER A 61 21.93 -17.21 28.40
CA SER A 61 21.03 -18.28 28.84
C SER A 61 20.07 -18.82 27.79
N ASP A 62 19.78 -18.13 26.67
CA ASP A 62 18.77 -18.61 25.72
C ASP A 62 19.03 -18.14 24.28
N LEU A 63 20.23 -18.41 23.73
CA LEU A 63 20.40 -18.28 22.28
C LEU A 63 19.45 -19.27 21.58
N LYS A 64 18.76 -18.77 20.54
CA LYS A 64 17.80 -19.54 19.76
C LYS A 64 18.19 -19.55 18.29
N ASP A 65 17.98 -20.67 17.63
CA ASP A 65 17.96 -20.76 16.18
C ASP A 65 16.56 -20.42 15.67
N ILE A 66 16.46 -19.78 14.51
CA ILE A 66 15.18 -19.42 13.87
C ILE A 66 15.08 -20.16 12.54
N LEU A 67 13.99 -20.89 12.34
CA LEU A 67 13.71 -21.66 11.13
C LEU A 67 12.44 -21.15 10.45
N SER A 68 12.45 -21.19 9.12
CA SER A 68 11.29 -20.92 8.26
C SER A 68 10.83 -22.19 7.57
N TYR A 69 9.57 -22.54 7.81
CA TYR A 69 8.88 -23.67 7.22
C TYR A 69 7.96 -23.21 6.07
N PRO A 70 7.78 -24.04 5.03
CA PRO A 70 6.75 -23.78 4.03
C PRO A 70 5.36 -23.84 4.67
N ASN A 71 4.47 -22.93 4.29
CA ASN A 71 3.08 -22.93 4.73
C ASN A 71 2.18 -23.51 3.62
N PRO A 72 1.54 -24.69 3.81
CA PRO A 72 0.68 -25.29 2.80
C PRO A 72 -0.61 -24.51 2.48
N ASN A 73 -1.08 -23.67 3.41
CA ASN A 73 -2.33 -22.93 3.26
C ASN A 73 -2.15 -21.56 2.61
N ASP A 74 -0.97 -20.94 2.79
CA ASP A 74 -0.64 -19.62 2.27
C ASP A 74 0.87 -19.53 1.99
N GLU A 75 1.26 -19.68 0.73
CA GLU A 75 2.66 -19.67 0.30
C GLU A 75 3.38 -18.34 0.61
N ASN A 76 2.64 -17.23 0.63
CA ASN A 76 3.21 -15.90 0.88
C ASN A 76 3.46 -15.64 2.37
N ASN A 77 3.02 -16.54 3.25
CA ASN A 77 3.16 -16.40 4.70
C ASN A 77 3.85 -17.63 5.32
N PRO A 78 5.20 -17.71 5.26
CA PRO A 78 5.94 -18.85 5.80
C PRO A 78 5.82 -18.96 7.33
N LEU A 79 5.84 -20.19 7.84
CA LEU A 79 5.73 -20.44 9.28
C LEU A 79 7.11 -20.31 9.94
N ILE A 80 7.23 -19.44 10.95
CA ILE A 80 8.49 -19.23 11.69
C ILE A 80 8.46 -19.98 13.01
N ASN A 81 9.52 -20.74 13.30
CA ASN A 81 9.69 -21.46 14.56
C ASN A 81 11.06 -21.16 15.19
N THR A 82 11.13 -21.20 16.53
CA THR A 82 12.38 -20.98 17.28
C THR A 82 12.79 -22.24 18.02
N LEU A 83 14.04 -22.68 17.85
CA LEU A 83 14.63 -23.81 18.58
C LEU A 83 15.78 -23.33 19.45
N PRO A 84 16.19 -24.09 20.49
CA PRO A 84 17.44 -23.83 21.19
C PRO A 84 18.64 -23.82 20.23
N ALA A 85 19.62 -22.97 20.48
CA ALA A 85 20.82 -22.87 19.67
C ALA A 85 21.48 -24.24 19.42
N GLY A 86 21.80 -24.51 18.16
CA GLY A 86 22.43 -25.73 17.69
C GLY A 86 21.47 -26.79 17.14
N LYS A 87 20.19 -26.77 17.53
CA LYS A 87 19.19 -27.74 17.06
C LYS A 87 18.62 -27.42 15.68
N GLY A 88 18.78 -26.18 15.17
CA GLY A 88 18.24 -25.81 13.87
C GLY A 88 18.85 -26.60 12.71
N ARG A 89 20.16 -26.85 12.75
CA ARG A 89 20.85 -27.66 11.74
C ARG A 89 20.43 -29.13 11.78
N GLU A 90 20.25 -29.69 12.98
CA GLU A 90 19.79 -31.07 13.18
C GLU A 90 18.39 -31.28 12.59
N GLU A 91 17.48 -30.34 12.82
CA GLU A 91 16.11 -30.40 12.30
C GLU A 91 16.09 -30.37 10.77
N VAL A 92 16.84 -29.46 10.13
CA VAL A 92 16.94 -29.42 8.67
C VAL A 92 17.52 -30.71 8.10
N GLN A 93 18.56 -31.27 8.74
CA GLN A 93 19.14 -32.54 8.33
C GLN A 93 18.13 -33.69 8.45
N LYS A 94 17.34 -33.74 9.52
CA LYS A 94 16.28 -34.74 9.69
C LYS A 94 15.28 -34.72 8.53
N TYR A 95 14.81 -33.55 8.12
CA TYR A 95 13.92 -33.40 6.95
C TYR A 95 14.58 -33.85 5.64
N GLN A 96 15.88 -33.60 5.46
CA GLN A 96 16.63 -34.07 4.28
C GLN A 96 16.83 -35.59 4.28
N PHE A 97 17.09 -36.19 5.45
CA PHE A 97 17.18 -37.64 5.61
C PHE A 97 15.83 -38.32 5.42
N ASP A 98 14.73 -37.75 5.90
CA ASP A 98 13.38 -38.28 5.70
C ASP A 98 12.93 -38.22 4.23
N ALA A 99 13.36 -37.20 3.48
CA ALA A 99 13.17 -37.14 2.03
C ALA A 99 13.94 -38.24 1.28
N ASN A 100 15.14 -38.61 1.77
CA ASN A 100 16.01 -39.61 1.16
C ASN A 100 15.78 -41.05 1.68
N SER A 101 15.19 -41.24 2.85
CA SER A 101 14.99 -42.56 3.49
C SER A 101 13.92 -43.41 2.80
N SER A 102 13.08 -42.78 1.96
CA SER A 102 12.14 -43.47 1.06
C SER A 102 12.82 -44.45 0.10
N PHE A 103 14.14 -44.35 -0.10
CA PHE A 103 14.93 -45.30 -0.90
C PHE A 103 15.42 -46.55 -0.13
N LYS A 104 15.53 -46.53 1.20
CA LYS A 104 16.06 -47.69 1.95
C LYS A 104 15.07 -48.84 2.08
N ASN A 105 13.77 -48.56 2.11
CA ASN A 105 12.75 -49.61 2.29
C ASN A 105 12.46 -50.41 1.01
N ASN A 106 12.76 -49.86 -0.18
CA ASN A 106 12.52 -50.57 -1.44
C ASN A 106 13.51 -51.73 -1.66
N ASN A 107 14.76 -51.61 -1.19
CA ASN A 107 15.73 -52.70 -1.28
C ASN A 107 15.36 -53.86 -0.35
N PHE A 108 14.80 -53.61 0.83
CA PHE A 108 14.41 -54.68 1.76
C PHE A 108 13.32 -55.60 1.18
N TRP A 109 12.28 -55.03 0.59
CA TRP A 109 11.22 -55.79 -0.08
C TRP A 109 11.73 -56.53 -1.33
N PHE A 110 12.62 -55.92 -2.11
CA PHE A 110 13.28 -56.58 -3.23
C PHE A 110 14.09 -57.81 -2.78
N PHE A 111 14.85 -57.71 -1.68
CA PHE A 111 15.60 -58.84 -1.12
C PHE A 111 14.69 -59.96 -0.61
N ILE A 112 13.56 -59.64 0.02
CA ILE A 112 12.57 -60.66 0.45
C ILE A 112 12.02 -61.41 -0.77
N ILE A 113 11.60 -60.70 -1.81
CA ILE A 113 11.07 -61.31 -3.04
C ILE A 113 12.15 -62.17 -3.72
N LEU A 114 13.40 -61.68 -3.77
CA LEU A 114 14.53 -62.44 -4.32
C LEU A 114 14.77 -63.76 -3.58
N ILE A 115 14.72 -63.74 -2.24
CA ILE A 115 14.87 -64.94 -1.40
C ILE A 115 13.72 -65.92 -1.68
N VAL A 116 12.49 -65.44 -1.79
CA VAL A 116 11.32 -66.28 -2.12
C VAL A 116 11.46 -66.91 -3.51
N VAL A 117 11.91 -66.16 -4.51
CA VAL A 117 12.13 -66.65 -5.88
C VAL A 117 13.25 -67.70 -5.93
N LEU A 118 14.30 -67.58 -5.12
CA LEU A 118 15.39 -68.56 -5.05
C LEU A 118 15.01 -69.82 -4.24
N ALA A 119 14.14 -69.69 -3.23
CA ALA A 119 13.71 -70.81 -2.40
C ALA A 119 12.56 -71.61 -3.01
N ALA A 120 11.65 -70.97 -3.75
CA ALA A 120 10.46 -71.61 -4.35
C ALA A 120 10.77 -72.84 -5.22
N PRO A 121 11.82 -72.88 -6.06
CA PRO A 121 12.16 -74.06 -6.87
C PRO A 121 12.57 -75.26 -6.01
N TRP A 122 13.30 -75.02 -4.91
CA TRP A 122 13.70 -76.07 -3.99
C TRP A 122 12.50 -76.66 -3.25
N PHE A 123 11.56 -75.82 -2.81
CA PHE A 123 10.31 -76.27 -2.20
C PHE A 123 9.40 -77.02 -3.21
N ALA A 124 9.32 -76.53 -4.45
CA ALA A 124 8.55 -77.18 -5.51
C ALA A 124 9.12 -78.57 -5.81
N TRP A 125 10.43 -78.71 -5.95
CA TRP A 125 11.06 -80.01 -6.17
C TRP A 125 10.76 -81.00 -5.05
N ASN A 126 10.94 -80.61 -3.79
CA ASN A 126 10.72 -81.48 -2.63
C ASN A 126 9.25 -81.92 -2.43
N TYR A 127 8.30 -81.08 -2.83
CA TYR A 127 6.88 -81.40 -2.72
C TYR A 127 6.40 -82.29 -3.87
N TYR A 128 6.77 -81.95 -5.11
CA TYR A 128 6.29 -82.62 -6.31
C TYR A 128 7.09 -83.89 -6.66
N SER A 129 8.27 -84.10 -6.08
CA SER A 129 9.04 -85.36 -6.21
C SER A 129 8.28 -86.59 -5.69
N LYS A 130 7.24 -86.40 -4.88
CA LYS A 130 6.35 -87.46 -4.39
C LYS A 130 5.36 -87.97 -5.43
N PHE A 131 5.11 -87.20 -6.50
CA PHE A 131 4.12 -87.51 -7.54
C PHE A 131 4.78 -88.07 -8.81
N GLY A 132 6.01 -87.65 -9.12
CA GLY A 132 6.82 -88.21 -10.20
C GLY A 132 8.00 -87.32 -10.55
N THR A 133 9.08 -87.90 -11.11
CA THR A 133 10.30 -87.15 -11.47
C THR A 133 10.06 -86.13 -12.59
N ILE A 134 9.21 -86.47 -13.55
CA ILE A 134 8.87 -85.59 -14.68
C ILE A 134 8.01 -84.41 -14.21
N GLU A 135 7.05 -84.65 -13.32
CA GLU A 135 6.15 -83.64 -12.77
C GLU A 135 6.90 -82.64 -11.87
N ALA A 136 7.83 -83.16 -11.05
CA ALA A 136 8.72 -82.33 -10.26
C ALA A 136 9.61 -81.40 -11.12
N ALA A 137 10.14 -81.91 -12.24
CA ALA A 137 10.95 -81.12 -13.16
C ALA A 137 10.15 -80.00 -13.84
N ILE A 138 8.93 -80.30 -14.32
CA ILE A 138 8.04 -79.31 -14.95
C ILE A 138 7.68 -78.21 -13.96
N MET A 139 7.32 -78.58 -12.72
CA MET A 139 6.84 -77.60 -11.74
C MET A 139 7.98 -76.73 -11.18
N THR A 140 9.18 -77.29 -11.08
CA THR A 140 10.39 -76.54 -10.72
C THR A 140 10.72 -75.50 -11.79
N ALA A 141 10.67 -75.86 -13.08
CA ALA A 141 10.88 -74.93 -14.18
C ALA A 141 9.80 -73.82 -14.23
N ALA A 142 8.53 -74.17 -14.02
CA ALA A 142 7.44 -73.20 -13.97
C ALA A 142 7.61 -72.18 -12.83
N SER A 143 8.04 -72.63 -11.64
CA SER A 143 8.28 -71.76 -10.49
C SER A 143 9.39 -70.72 -10.72
N LEU A 144 10.44 -71.10 -11.45
CA LEU A 144 11.53 -70.20 -11.84
C LEU A 144 11.04 -69.11 -12.81
N VAL A 145 10.27 -69.51 -13.83
CA VAL A 145 9.73 -68.57 -14.83
C VAL A 145 8.78 -67.56 -14.18
N ILE A 146 7.87 -68.02 -13.34
CA ILE A 146 6.93 -67.15 -12.59
C ILE A 146 7.70 -66.21 -11.66
N GLY A 147 8.73 -66.70 -10.97
CA GLY A 147 9.56 -65.88 -10.09
C GLY A 147 10.32 -64.76 -10.81
N ILE A 148 10.89 -65.05 -11.99
CA ILE A 148 11.55 -64.05 -12.83
C ILE A 148 10.55 -63.00 -13.33
N LEU A 149 9.36 -63.43 -13.75
CA LEU A 149 8.31 -62.54 -14.25
C LEU A 149 7.77 -61.62 -13.14
N ALA A 150 7.60 -62.15 -11.93
CA ALA A 150 7.22 -61.38 -10.75
C ALA A 150 8.29 -60.33 -10.38
N MET A 151 9.58 -60.68 -10.44
CA MET A 151 10.67 -59.72 -10.24
C MET A 151 10.69 -58.63 -11.31
N MET A 152 10.43 -58.99 -12.58
CA MET A 152 10.40 -58.02 -13.69
C MET A 152 9.24 -57.03 -13.53
N VAL A 153 8.04 -57.50 -13.18
CA VAL A 153 6.87 -56.66 -12.90
C VAL A 153 7.11 -55.77 -11.68
N PHE A 154 7.68 -56.30 -10.59
CA PHE A 154 8.02 -55.54 -9.40
C PHE A 154 9.08 -54.45 -9.67
N SER A 155 10.12 -54.78 -10.45
CA SER A 155 11.16 -53.84 -10.86
C SER A 155 10.60 -52.71 -11.72
N LEU A 156 9.67 -53.01 -12.63
CA LEU A 156 8.98 -51.99 -13.45
C LEU A 156 8.09 -51.09 -12.58
N ALA A 157 7.31 -51.68 -11.67
CA ALA A 157 6.47 -50.94 -10.74
C ALA A 157 7.28 -49.99 -9.84
N MET A 158 8.43 -50.43 -9.33
CA MET A 158 9.32 -49.61 -8.50
C MET A 158 9.97 -48.46 -9.27
N ASN A 159 10.33 -48.67 -10.55
CA ASN A 159 10.93 -47.64 -11.39
C ASN A 159 9.90 -46.56 -11.81
N MET A 160 8.60 -46.88 -11.78
CA MET A 160 7.51 -45.94 -12.10
C MET A 160 6.92 -45.23 -10.86
N GLY A 161 7.26 -45.66 -9.65
CA GLY A 161 6.72 -45.17 -8.38
C GLY A 161 6.74 -43.64 -8.17
N PRO A 162 7.84 -42.91 -8.48
CA PRO A 162 7.89 -41.45 -8.27
C PRO A 162 7.00 -40.65 -9.25
N LYS A 163 6.57 -41.25 -10.37
CA LYS A 163 5.76 -40.58 -11.40
C LYS A 163 4.26 -40.79 -11.23
N MET A 164 3.83 -41.90 -10.60
CA MET A 164 2.40 -42.20 -10.39
C MET A 164 1.85 -41.72 -9.04
N PHE A 165 2.65 -41.69 -7.98
CA PHE A 165 2.25 -41.11 -6.70
C PHE A 165 2.95 -39.77 -6.53
N LYS A 166 2.24 -38.68 -6.87
CA LYS A 166 2.64 -37.31 -6.53
C LYS A 166 2.55 -37.11 -5.01
N THR A 167 3.43 -37.75 -4.25
CA THR A 167 3.63 -37.37 -2.85
C THR A 167 4.23 -35.98 -2.88
N ALA A 168 3.52 -35.01 -2.28
CA ALA A 168 3.97 -33.63 -2.20
C ALA A 168 5.44 -33.60 -1.77
N LYS A 169 6.33 -33.00 -2.60
CA LYS A 169 7.72 -32.75 -2.21
C LYS A 169 7.68 -32.00 -0.88
N SER A 170 8.07 -32.64 0.22
CA SER A 170 8.25 -31.93 1.48
C SER A 170 9.43 -30.98 1.31
N ILE A 171 9.14 -29.69 1.22
CA ILE A 171 10.18 -28.67 1.14
C ILE A 171 10.81 -28.58 2.53
N ALA A 172 12.11 -28.85 2.63
CA ALA A 172 12.82 -28.77 3.90
C ALA A 172 12.81 -27.33 4.44
N PRO A 173 12.69 -27.14 5.77
CA PRO A 173 12.78 -25.81 6.37
C PRO A 173 14.16 -25.18 6.15
N LYS A 174 14.22 -23.85 6.17
CA LYS A 174 15.47 -23.08 6.06
C LYS A 174 15.84 -22.48 7.41
N VAL A 175 17.10 -22.59 7.82
CA VAL A 175 17.63 -21.87 8.99
C VAL A 175 17.88 -20.41 8.58
N ILE A 176 17.21 -19.47 9.24
CA ILE A 176 17.34 -18.02 9.00
C ILE A 176 18.37 -17.41 9.97
N VAL A 177 18.29 -17.78 11.24
CA VAL A 177 19.26 -17.36 12.26
C VAL A 177 19.89 -18.60 12.86
N ASP A 178 21.21 -18.70 12.70
CA ASP A 178 22.02 -19.80 13.17
C ASP A 178 22.97 -19.32 14.28
N ASN A 179 22.79 -19.87 15.47
CA ASN A 179 23.61 -19.62 16.65
C ASN A 179 24.39 -20.86 17.10
N PHE A 180 24.62 -21.83 16.19
CA PHE A 180 25.49 -22.98 16.42
C PHE A 180 26.89 -22.55 16.91
N ASP A 181 27.39 -23.19 17.96
CA ASP A 181 28.68 -22.94 18.63
C ASP A 181 28.92 -21.52 19.20
N LYS A 182 27.91 -20.64 19.20
CA LYS A 182 28.07 -19.31 19.81
C LYS A 182 27.91 -19.38 21.32
N LYS A 183 28.98 -19.01 22.03
CA LYS A 183 29.00 -18.93 23.50
C LYS A 183 28.55 -17.58 24.06
N GLN A 184 28.46 -16.54 23.23
CA GLN A 184 28.09 -15.17 23.60
C GLN A 184 27.03 -14.62 22.64
N ALA A 185 26.30 -13.59 23.07
CA ALA A 185 25.33 -12.93 22.21
C ALA A 185 26.03 -12.26 21.01
N PRO A 186 25.51 -12.44 19.78
CA PRO A 186 26.13 -11.82 18.61
C PRO A 186 25.97 -10.30 18.65
N PHE A 187 27.05 -9.60 18.30
CA PHE A 187 27.00 -8.17 18.02
C PHE A 187 26.86 -7.96 16.51
N PHE A 188 25.79 -7.29 16.10
CA PHE A 188 25.56 -6.90 14.70
C PHE A 188 25.63 -5.38 14.58
N ASP A 189 26.62 -4.89 13.84
CA ASP A 189 26.69 -3.48 13.48
C ASP A 189 25.79 -3.23 12.27
N ALA A 190 24.68 -2.52 12.49
CA ALA A 190 23.73 -2.14 11.45
C ALA A 190 23.83 -0.66 11.07
N THR A 191 24.98 -0.03 11.31
CA THR A 191 25.19 1.39 10.97
C THR A 191 25.16 1.57 9.45
N GLY A 192 24.22 2.38 8.97
CA GLY A 192 24.11 2.71 7.54
C GLY A 192 23.53 1.58 6.66
N THR A 193 23.03 0.50 7.25
CA THR A 193 22.38 -0.58 6.48
C THR A 193 21.03 -0.16 5.94
N HIS A 194 20.69 -0.59 4.72
CA HIS A 194 19.36 -0.39 4.13
C HIS A 194 18.28 -1.24 4.82
N ALA A 195 17.01 -0.88 4.61
CA ALA A 195 15.87 -1.49 5.32
C ALA A 195 15.83 -3.03 5.23
N GLY A 196 16.07 -3.61 4.05
CA GLY A 196 16.06 -5.07 3.87
C GLY A 196 17.18 -5.79 4.65
N ALA A 197 18.36 -5.18 4.78
CA ALA A 197 19.46 -5.75 5.56
C ALA A 197 19.19 -5.65 7.08
N LEU A 198 18.48 -4.62 7.53
CA LEU A 198 18.14 -4.41 8.94
C LEU A 198 16.92 -5.21 9.40
N LEU A 199 15.87 -5.26 8.57
CA LEU A 199 14.56 -5.80 8.93
C LEU A 199 14.29 -7.19 8.33
N GLY A 200 15.16 -7.66 7.44
CA GLY A 200 14.96 -8.86 6.63
C GLY A 200 14.39 -8.53 5.24
N ASP A 201 14.72 -9.35 4.25
CA ASP A 201 14.27 -9.21 2.87
C ASP A 201 13.89 -10.58 2.28
N VAL A 202 12.96 -10.58 1.32
CA VAL A 202 12.57 -11.76 0.56
C VAL A 202 13.20 -11.65 -0.81
N LEU A 203 14.16 -12.53 -1.11
CA LEU A 203 14.87 -12.50 -2.38
C LEU A 203 13.92 -12.77 -3.56
N HIS A 204 14.05 -11.96 -4.60
CA HIS A 204 13.36 -12.15 -5.88
C HIS A 204 13.77 -13.48 -6.52
N ASP A 205 12.78 -14.22 -7.03
CA ASP A 205 13.00 -15.46 -7.79
C ASP A 205 13.54 -15.13 -9.20
N PRO A 206 14.81 -15.43 -9.52
CA PRO A 206 15.39 -15.09 -10.83
C PRO A 206 14.68 -15.79 -12.00
N PHE A 207 13.92 -16.86 -11.76
CA PHE A 207 13.18 -17.56 -12.81
C PHE A 207 11.85 -16.89 -13.19
N GLN A 208 11.39 -15.88 -12.45
CA GLN A 208 10.15 -15.16 -12.77
C GLN A 208 10.47 -13.82 -13.42
N CYS A 209 10.39 -13.74 -14.74
CA CYS A 209 10.76 -12.54 -15.49
C CYS A 209 9.77 -12.19 -16.59
N PHE A 210 9.72 -10.90 -16.91
CA PHE A 210 8.97 -10.34 -18.04
C PHE A 210 9.87 -10.22 -19.27
N PHE A 211 9.29 -10.29 -20.46
CA PHE A 211 9.99 -9.93 -21.68
C PHE A 211 10.35 -8.43 -21.69
N THR A 212 11.50 -8.10 -22.27
CA THR A 212 12.14 -6.78 -22.16
C THR A 212 11.29 -5.62 -22.68
N GLU A 213 10.48 -5.87 -23.72
CA GLU A 213 9.63 -4.87 -24.40
C GLU A 213 8.23 -4.74 -23.79
N GLN A 214 7.96 -5.36 -22.64
CA GLN A 214 6.65 -5.22 -21.98
C GLN A 214 6.41 -3.79 -21.49
N TRP A 215 5.16 -3.37 -21.53
CA TRP A 215 4.75 -2.04 -21.08
C TRP A 215 4.51 -2.03 -19.57
N LEU A 216 4.96 -0.98 -18.90
CA LEU A 216 4.68 -0.70 -17.49
C LEU A 216 4.01 0.67 -17.32
N GLN A 217 3.16 0.76 -16.30
CA GLN A 217 2.53 2.00 -15.88
C GLN A 217 3.26 2.54 -14.64
N LYS A 218 4.04 3.61 -14.81
CA LYS A 218 4.70 4.29 -13.69
C LYS A 218 3.93 5.52 -13.27
N LYS A 219 3.88 5.76 -11.96
CA LYS A 219 3.36 7.00 -11.41
C LYS A 219 4.44 8.08 -11.47
N THR A 220 4.08 9.22 -12.03
CA THR A 220 4.90 10.43 -12.09
C THR A 220 4.15 11.58 -11.43
N ILE A 221 4.80 12.74 -11.29
CA ILE A 221 4.18 13.96 -10.76
C ILE A 221 3.03 14.42 -11.66
N GLU A 222 3.10 14.15 -12.97
CA GLU A 222 2.10 14.54 -13.97
C GLU A 222 0.98 13.49 -14.16
N GLY A 223 0.99 12.41 -13.38
CA GLY A 223 0.05 11.28 -13.48
C GLY A 223 0.72 9.98 -13.91
N VAL A 224 -0.07 9.07 -14.49
CA VAL A 224 0.39 7.74 -14.91
C VAL A 224 1.00 7.82 -16.31
N LYS A 225 2.25 7.38 -16.44
CA LYS A 225 2.98 7.33 -17.71
C LYS A 225 3.27 5.88 -18.10
N PHE A 226 3.04 5.56 -19.36
CA PHE A 226 3.45 4.29 -19.96
C PHE A 226 4.90 4.36 -20.41
N THR A 227 5.69 3.34 -20.09
CA THR A 227 7.08 3.19 -20.54
C THR A 227 7.40 1.71 -20.65
N LYS A 228 8.37 1.35 -21.48
CA LYS A 228 8.80 -0.04 -21.57
C LYS A 228 9.69 -0.43 -20.40
N ILE A 229 9.63 -1.70 -20.01
CA ILE A 229 10.41 -2.22 -18.87
C ILE A 229 11.91 -2.00 -19.10
N ASN A 230 12.42 -2.31 -20.29
CA ASN A 230 13.83 -2.10 -20.61
C ASN A 230 14.29 -0.65 -20.50
N GLU A 231 13.57 0.30 -21.10
CA GLU A 231 13.88 1.73 -21.04
C GLU A 231 13.97 2.22 -19.60
N GLN A 232 13.03 1.77 -18.75
CA GLN A 232 12.98 2.15 -17.36
C GLN A 232 14.11 1.51 -16.54
N ILE A 233 14.39 0.23 -16.76
CA ILE A 233 15.50 -0.48 -16.09
C ILE A 233 16.83 0.13 -16.51
N ASP A 234 17.06 0.36 -17.80
CA ASP A 234 18.32 0.92 -18.32
C ASP A 234 18.57 2.33 -17.77
N SER A 235 17.52 3.16 -17.68
CA SER A 235 17.59 4.49 -17.05
C SER A 235 18.02 4.41 -15.59
N ILE A 236 17.44 3.49 -14.81
CA ILE A 236 17.77 3.28 -13.40
C ILE A 236 19.18 2.72 -13.23
N MET A 237 19.55 1.71 -14.01
CA MET A 237 20.88 1.09 -13.96
C MET A 237 21.97 2.11 -14.32
N LYS A 238 21.73 2.98 -15.31
CA LYS A 238 22.64 4.07 -15.67
C LYS A 238 22.77 5.09 -14.54
N LYS A 239 21.65 5.46 -13.90
CA LYS A 239 21.63 6.42 -12.77
C LYS A 239 22.38 5.88 -11.54
N HIS A 240 22.24 4.59 -11.24
CA HIS A 240 22.81 3.94 -10.05
C HIS A 240 24.00 3.03 -10.35
N LYS A 241 24.80 3.36 -11.38
CA LYS A 241 25.92 2.53 -11.85
C LYS A 241 26.86 2.04 -10.74
N ASN A 242 27.10 2.86 -9.73
CA ASN A 242 28.01 2.55 -8.61
C ASN A 242 27.40 1.69 -7.50
N LYS A 243 26.09 1.40 -7.57
CA LYS A 243 25.33 0.60 -6.59
C LYS A 243 24.81 -0.71 -7.19
N ILE A 244 25.18 -1.04 -8.43
CA ILE A 244 24.77 -2.28 -9.07
C ILE A 244 25.48 -3.45 -8.39
N THR A 245 24.69 -4.41 -7.91
CA THR A 245 25.21 -5.71 -7.45
C THR A 245 25.14 -6.69 -8.61
N LYS A 246 26.27 -7.31 -8.95
CA LYS A 246 26.37 -8.32 -10.02
C LYS A 246 26.62 -9.70 -9.43
N LYS A 247 25.99 -10.73 -10.01
CA LYS A 247 26.32 -12.13 -9.76
C LYS A 247 26.78 -12.77 -11.07
N GLU A 248 27.90 -13.49 -11.02
CA GLU A 248 28.53 -14.10 -12.20
C GLU A 248 27.62 -15.14 -12.89
N LYS A 249 26.73 -15.79 -12.13
CA LYS A 249 25.79 -16.77 -12.68
C LYS A 249 24.64 -16.05 -13.40
N ASN A 250 24.57 -16.21 -14.73
CA ASN A 250 23.55 -15.69 -15.65
C ASN A 250 23.55 -14.16 -15.88
N ASN A 251 24.69 -13.47 -15.70
CA ASN A 251 24.76 -12.00 -15.87
C ASN A 251 23.65 -11.25 -15.09
N TYR A 252 23.35 -11.72 -13.89
CA TYR A 252 22.32 -11.11 -13.06
C TYR A 252 22.80 -9.79 -12.47
N GLU A 253 22.05 -8.72 -12.71
CA GLU A 253 22.29 -7.37 -12.21
C GLU A 253 21.07 -6.88 -11.42
N THR A 254 21.32 -6.33 -10.23
CA THR A 254 20.28 -5.75 -9.37
C THR A 254 20.70 -4.41 -8.81
N VAL A 255 19.72 -3.50 -8.67
CA VAL A 255 19.85 -2.22 -7.97
C VAL A 255 18.67 -2.08 -7.01
N HIS A 256 18.98 -1.85 -5.73
CA HIS A 256 17.99 -1.45 -4.74
C HIS A 256 17.73 0.05 -4.83
N LEU A 257 16.46 0.43 -4.81
CA LEU A 257 16.03 1.80 -4.96
C LEU A 257 15.85 2.49 -3.59
N PRO A 258 16.27 3.77 -3.47
CA PRO A 258 15.84 4.66 -2.40
C PRO A 258 14.32 4.84 -2.36
N LYS A 259 13.82 5.23 -1.19
CA LYS A 259 12.39 5.40 -0.97
C LYS A 259 11.78 6.43 -1.94
N ASN A 260 10.60 6.15 -2.49
CA ASN A 260 9.84 6.97 -3.44
C ASN A 260 10.54 7.29 -4.78
N GLU A 261 11.61 6.58 -5.15
CA GLU A 261 12.32 6.87 -6.41
C GLU A 261 11.55 6.39 -7.65
N LEU A 262 10.90 5.23 -7.55
CA LEU A 262 10.04 4.70 -8.59
C LEU A 262 8.80 4.09 -7.93
N SER A 263 7.63 4.49 -8.43
CA SER A 263 6.36 3.86 -8.08
C SER A 263 5.65 3.42 -9.35
N ILE A 264 5.10 2.21 -9.32
CA ILE A 264 4.30 1.65 -10.40
C ILE A 264 2.88 1.43 -9.92
N LEU A 265 1.95 1.25 -10.85
CA LEU A 265 0.63 0.77 -10.49
C LEU A 265 0.67 -0.74 -10.31
N GLY A 266 0.19 -1.20 -9.16
CA GLY A 266 0.11 -2.62 -8.82
C GLY A 266 -1.17 -2.90 -8.03
N GLU A 267 -1.57 -4.17 -8.00
CA GLU A 267 -2.72 -4.61 -7.19
C GLU A 267 -2.32 -4.70 -5.71
N THR A 268 -3.20 -4.22 -4.84
CA THR A 268 -3.06 -4.30 -3.38
C THR A 268 -4.45 -4.49 -2.78
N ASN A 269 -4.70 -5.65 -2.17
CA ASN A 269 -5.97 -6.00 -1.51
C ASN A 269 -7.23 -5.85 -2.41
N GLY A 270 -7.13 -6.19 -3.68
CA GLY A 270 -8.20 -6.11 -4.67
C GLY A 270 -8.29 -4.78 -5.43
N SER A 271 -7.45 -3.79 -5.11
CA SER A 271 -7.47 -2.45 -5.71
C SER A 271 -6.13 -2.08 -6.36
N ILE A 272 -6.14 -1.29 -7.43
CA ILE A 272 -4.89 -0.75 -8.00
C ILE A 272 -4.41 0.41 -7.14
N SER A 273 -3.21 0.30 -6.60
CA SER A 273 -2.56 1.36 -5.85
C SER A 273 -1.17 1.64 -6.39
N SER A 274 -0.64 2.80 -6.02
CA SER A 274 0.76 3.12 -6.32
C SER A 274 1.66 2.30 -5.41
N VAL A 275 2.29 1.28 -5.97
CA VAL A 275 3.25 0.42 -5.27
C VAL A 275 4.65 0.94 -5.49
N GLU A 276 5.37 1.11 -4.39
CA GLU A 276 6.78 1.50 -4.40
C GLU A 276 7.65 0.35 -4.90
N VAL A 277 8.56 0.64 -5.85
CA VAL A 277 9.50 -0.35 -6.36
C VAL A 277 10.74 -0.39 -5.48
N LEU A 278 10.99 -1.54 -4.86
CA LEU A 278 12.12 -1.74 -3.94
C LEU A 278 13.44 -2.02 -4.65
N SER A 279 13.39 -2.71 -5.79
CA SER A 279 14.57 -3.06 -6.59
C SER A 279 14.21 -3.24 -8.06
N CYS A 280 15.22 -3.07 -8.91
CA CYS A 280 15.14 -3.40 -10.34
C CYS A 280 16.19 -4.46 -10.66
N ASN A 281 15.77 -5.51 -11.37
CA ASN A 281 16.59 -6.67 -11.67
C ASN A 281 16.58 -6.93 -13.18
N ARG A 282 17.72 -7.35 -13.74
CA ARG A 282 17.81 -7.90 -15.11
C ARG A 282 18.82 -9.03 -15.14
N HIS A 283 18.64 -9.96 -16.06
CA HIS A 283 19.57 -11.07 -16.27
C HIS A 283 19.39 -11.62 -17.69
N ASP A 284 20.40 -12.33 -18.17
CA ASP A 284 20.33 -12.99 -19.48
C ASP A 284 19.57 -14.30 -19.33
N TYR A 285 18.40 -14.38 -19.96
CA TYR A 285 17.57 -15.58 -19.98
C TYR A 285 17.75 -16.35 -21.28
N ILE A 286 18.12 -17.63 -21.18
CA ILE A 286 18.23 -18.56 -22.31
C ILE A 286 17.21 -19.67 -22.09
N GLY A 287 16.11 -19.62 -22.84
CA GLY A 287 15.04 -20.60 -22.74
C GLY A 287 13.78 -20.17 -23.49
N GLU A 288 12.77 -21.03 -23.47
CA GLU A 288 11.46 -20.71 -24.03
C GLU A 288 10.72 -19.73 -23.10
N MET A 289 9.97 -18.80 -23.70
CA MET A 289 9.07 -17.89 -23.01
C MET A 289 7.63 -18.15 -23.45
N ILE A 290 6.68 -17.89 -22.56
CA ILE A 290 5.26 -18.10 -22.81
C ILE A 290 4.61 -16.76 -23.14
N LYS A 291 3.99 -16.69 -24.32
CA LYS A 291 3.12 -15.59 -24.72
C LYS A 291 1.67 -15.95 -24.40
N LEU A 292 1.08 -15.20 -23.48
CA LEU A 292 -0.33 -15.26 -23.13
C LEU A 292 -1.08 -14.16 -23.90
N THR A 293 -2.17 -14.53 -24.55
CA THR A 293 -3.06 -13.60 -25.26
C THR A 293 -4.48 -13.76 -24.74
N THR A 294 -5.13 -12.64 -24.42
CA THR A 294 -6.52 -12.63 -23.95
C THR A 294 -7.51 -12.44 -25.10
N SER A 295 -8.80 -12.70 -24.86
CA SER A 295 -9.87 -12.40 -25.82
C SER A 295 -10.02 -10.90 -26.14
N GLU A 296 -9.46 -10.03 -25.31
CA GLU A 296 -9.40 -8.58 -25.51
C GLU A 296 -8.14 -8.15 -26.29
N ASN A 297 -7.40 -9.11 -26.88
CA ASN A 297 -6.12 -8.88 -27.56
C ASN A 297 -5.04 -8.25 -26.67
N LYS A 298 -5.10 -8.43 -25.35
CA LYS A 298 -4.00 -8.08 -24.45
C LYS A 298 -2.94 -9.18 -24.52
N GLU A 299 -1.68 -8.79 -24.54
CA GLU A 299 -0.55 -9.71 -24.66
C GLU A 299 0.39 -9.58 -23.47
N LEU A 300 0.85 -10.70 -22.94
CA LEU A 300 1.85 -10.76 -21.88
C LEU A 300 2.85 -11.88 -22.19
N ILE A 301 4.14 -11.58 -22.19
CA ILE A 301 5.22 -12.53 -22.47
C ILE A 301 6.10 -12.64 -21.22
N VAL A 302 6.17 -13.85 -20.67
CA VAL A 302 6.82 -14.15 -19.39
C VAL A 302 7.56 -15.48 -19.44
N THR A 303 8.44 -15.73 -18.48
CA THR A 303 9.06 -17.05 -18.29
C THR A 303 8.03 -18.11 -17.85
N PRO A 304 8.26 -19.41 -18.10
CA PRO A 304 7.33 -20.49 -17.76
C PRO A 304 6.92 -20.55 -16.29
N GLU A 305 7.82 -20.16 -15.38
CA GLU A 305 7.66 -20.16 -13.93
C GLU A 305 6.93 -18.90 -13.41
N HIS A 306 6.79 -17.86 -14.24
CA HIS A 306 6.16 -16.62 -13.83
C HIS A 306 4.70 -16.86 -13.45
N LYS A 307 4.32 -16.52 -12.22
CA LYS A 307 2.97 -16.73 -11.73
C LYS A 307 2.05 -15.62 -12.21
N ILE A 308 0.91 -16.00 -12.78
CA ILE A 308 -0.15 -15.10 -13.24
C ILE A 308 -1.38 -15.29 -12.38
N ALA A 309 -2.02 -14.19 -12.02
CA ALA A 309 -3.28 -14.18 -11.29
C ALA A 309 -4.43 -14.68 -12.18
N LEU A 310 -5.04 -15.80 -11.79
CA LEU A 310 -6.26 -16.33 -12.39
C LEU A 310 -7.43 -16.15 -11.43
N TRP A 311 -8.60 -15.81 -11.98
CA TRP A 311 -9.84 -15.79 -11.21
C TRP A 311 -10.49 -17.18 -11.23
N LYS A 312 -10.53 -17.86 -10.08
CA LYS A 312 -11.15 -19.20 -9.94
C LYS A 312 -11.93 -19.29 -8.63
N ASN A 313 -13.18 -19.75 -8.70
CA ASN A 313 -14.06 -19.96 -7.54
C ASN A 313 -14.22 -18.72 -6.63
N GLY A 314 -14.33 -17.53 -7.22
CA GLY A 314 -14.51 -16.27 -6.48
C GLY A 314 -13.27 -15.78 -5.72
N LYS A 315 -12.08 -16.33 -6.04
CA LYS A 315 -10.80 -15.90 -5.47
C LYS A 315 -9.72 -15.82 -6.56
N THR A 316 -8.73 -14.97 -6.30
CA THR A 316 -7.51 -14.91 -7.10
C THR A 316 -6.60 -16.07 -6.71
N ASN A 317 -6.18 -16.86 -7.70
CA ASN A 317 -5.22 -17.94 -7.54
C ASN A 317 -4.03 -17.70 -8.47
N TYR A 318 -2.81 -17.80 -7.94
CA TYR A 318 -1.59 -17.56 -8.70
C TYR A 318 -1.09 -18.87 -9.31
N VAL A 319 -1.04 -18.92 -10.65
CA VAL A 319 -0.66 -20.12 -11.40
C VAL A 319 0.51 -19.80 -12.30
N GLU A 320 1.54 -20.65 -12.32
CA GLU A 320 2.67 -20.53 -13.24
C GLU A 320 2.19 -20.50 -14.70
N ALA A 321 2.79 -19.64 -15.53
CA ALA A 321 2.41 -19.45 -16.92
C ALA A 321 2.33 -20.76 -17.72
N ARG A 322 3.23 -21.72 -17.46
CA ARG A 322 3.26 -23.05 -18.13
C ARG A 322 2.03 -23.92 -17.88
N ASN A 323 1.28 -23.63 -16.82
CA ASN A 323 0.11 -24.42 -16.43
C ASN A 323 -1.21 -23.76 -16.85
N ILE A 324 -1.17 -22.56 -17.45
CA ILE A 324 -2.35 -21.81 -17.91
C ILE A 324 -2.85 -22.44 -19.22
N LYS A 325 -4.16 -22.60 -19.34
CA LYS A 325 -4.80 -23.19 -20.52
C LYS A 325 -5.78 -22.22 -21.16
N THR A 326 -6.05 -22.41 -22.45
CA THR A 326 -7.09 -21.68 -23.17
C THR A 326 -8.43 -21.79 -22.44
N GLY A 327 -9.06 -20.65 -22.16
CA GLY A 327 -10.32 -20.56 -21.42
C GLY A 327 -10.16 -20.24 -19.92
N ASP A 328 -8.94 -20.25 -19.37
CA ASP A 328 -8.70 -19.73 -18.03
C ASP A 328 -8.96 -18.21 -17.95
N GLN A 329 -9.66 -17.78 -16.90
CA GLN A 329 -9.92 -16.35 -16.64
C GLN A 329 -8.70 -15.72 -15.97
N VAL A 330 -7.95 -14.93 -16.74
CA VAL A 330 -6.82 -14.13 -16.23
C VAL A 330 -7.34 -12.82 -15.64
N VAL A 331 -6.73 -12.35 -14.55
CA VAL A 331 -6.99 -11.02 -14.00
C VAL A 331 -6.17 -10.01 -14.81
N ALA A 332 -6.78 -9.40 -15.83
CA ALA A 332 -6.08 -8.53 -16.80
C ALA A 332 -6.07 -7.04 -16.40
N GLN A 333 -6.96 -6.64 -15.49
CA GLN A 333 -7.04 -5.31 -14.89
C GLN A 333 -7.81 -5.53 -13.58
N ALA A 334 -7.27 -5.11 -12.44
CA ALA A 334 -8.18 -4.85 -11.33
C ALA A 334 -9.12 -3.77 -11.84
N GLU A 335 -10.43 -4.03 -11.81
CA GLU A 335 -11.41 -3.00 -12.16
C GLU A 335 -10.98 -1.70 -11.47
N ASP A 336 -10.94 -0.58 -12.21
CA ASP A 336 -10.43 0.71 -11.72
C ASP A 336 -11.38 1.29 -10.65
N ILE A 337 -11.55 0.58 -9.53
CA ILE A 337 -12.55 0.82 -8.50
C ILE A 337 -11.93 1.75 -7.45
N ILE A 338 -12.59 2.88 -7.23
CA ILE A 338 -12.28 3.86 -6.18
C ILE A 338 -12.82 3.38 -4.83
N ILE A 339 -14.07 2.89 -4.81
CA ILE A 339 -14.66 2.23 -3.63
C ILE A 339 -15.58 1.07 -4.05
N ASP A 340 -15.58 0.02 -3.25
CA ASP A 340 -16.40 -1.18 -3.46
C ASP A 340 -17.41 -1.44 -2.32
N GLU A 341 -18.06 -2.61 -2.35
CA GLU A 341 -19.01 -3.03 -1.31
C GLU A 341 -18.35 -3.12 0.08
N GLN A 342 -17.11 -3.60 0.15
CA GLN A 342 -16.39 -3.78 1.39
C GLN A 342 -16.04 -2.44 2.02
N ASP A 343 -15.69 -1.43 1.21
CA ASP A 343 -15.47 -0.06 1.70
C ASP A 343 -16.72 0.51 2.37
N ILE A 344 -17.90 0.29 1.79
CA ILE A 344 -19.17 0.68 2.43
C ILE A 344 -19.38 -0.07 3.76
N ILE A 345 -19.13 -1.38 3.79
CA ILE A 345 -19.26 -2.21 5.00
C ILE A 345 -18.32 -1.72 6.11
N ASN A 346 -17.09 -1.34 5.77
CA ASN A 346 -16.07 -0.85 6.70
C ASN A 346 -16.49 0.46 7.40
N THR A 347 -17.49 1.18 6.88
CA THR A 347 -18.04 2.36 7.56
C THR A 347 -18.88 2.01 8.79
N TYR A 348 -19.39 0.79 8.91
CA TYR A 348 -20.25 0.35 10.01
C TYR A 348 -19.46 -0.24 11.17
N ASP A 349 -20.10 -0.41 12.32
CA ASP A 349 -19.50 -1.08 13.48
C ASP A 349 -19.23 -2.57 13.21
N GLU A 350 -18.32 -3.16 14.00
CA GLU A 350 -17.89 -4.56 13.85
C GLU A 350 -19.06 -5.56 13.91
N LYS A 351 -20.10 -5.23 14.69
CA LYS A 351 -21.29 -6.08 14.82
C LYS A 351 -22.05 -6.16 13.49
N GLN A 352 -22.24 -5.03 12.81
CA GLN A 352 -22.87 -4.96 11.49
C GLN A 352 -21.99 -5.58 10.40
N GLN A 353 -20.68 -5.37 10.45
CA GLN A 353 -19.74 -6.02 9.53
C GLN A 353 -19.84 -7.55 9.63
N GLU A 354 -19.89 -8.09 10.84
CA GLU A 354 -20.07 -9.53 11.06
C GLU A 354 -21.44 -10.03 10.57
N GLN A 355 -22.52 -9.23 10.71
CA GLN A 355 -23.81 -9.58 10.12
C GLN A 355 -23.73 -9.71 8.59
N CYS A 356 -23.02 -8.80 7.91
CA CYS A 356 -22.81 -8.86 6.47
C CYS A 356 -22.00 -10.10 6.07
N ARG A 357 -20.90 -10.40 6.77
CA ARG A 357 -20.08 -11.59 6.51
C ARG A 357 -20.91 -12.88 6.61
N LEU A 358 -21.73 -13.00 7.65
CA LEU A 358 -22.61 -14.15 7.83
C LEU A 358 -23.70 -14.21 6.76
N TYR A 359 -24.21 -13.06 6.29
CA TYR A 359 -25.18 -12.97 5.21
C TYR A 359 -24.59 -13.41 3.86
N TYR A 360 -23.37 -12.97 3.51
CA TYR A 360 -22.70 -13.44 2.29
C TYR A 360 -22.42 -14.94 2.35
N LYS A 361 -21.96 -15.46 3.50
CA LYS A 361 -21.78 -16.91 3.69
C LYS A 361 -23.10 -17.68 3.55
N TYR A 362 -24.20 -17.11 4.02
CA TYR A 362 -25.54 -17.66 3.78
C TYR A 362 -25.87 -17.72 2.29
N GLN A 363 -25.64 -16.63 1.55
CA GLN A 363 -25.88 -16.59 0.10
C GLN A 363 -25.00 -17.60 -0.63
N GLU A 364 -23.71 -17.67 -0.32
CA GLU A 364 -22.77 -18.63 -0.89
C GLU A 364 -23.26 -20.07 -0.73
N LEU A 365 -23.65 -20.46 0.49
CA LEU A 365 -24.19 -21.80 0.77
C LEU A 365 -25.48 -22.07 0.01
N LYS A 366 -26.35 -21.06 -0.13
CA LYS A 366 -27.61 -21.18 -0.87
C LYS A 366 -27.38 -21.32 -2.38
N THR A 367 -26.38 -20.62 -2.92
CA THR A 367 -25.99 -20.71 -4.34
C THR A 367 -25.33 -22.05 -4.66
N GLN A 368 -24.42 -22.52 -3.80
CA GLN A 368 -23.80 -23.85 -3.94
C GLN A 368 -24.81 -24.99 -3.75
N ASN A 369 -25.83 -24.78 -2.94
CA ASN A 369 -26.85 -25.78 -2.62
C ASN A 369 -28.28 -25.24 -2.81
N PRO A 370 -28.77 -25.11 -4.06
CA PRO A 370 -30.06 -24.47 -4.35
C PRO A 370 -31.26 -25.13 -3.66
N THR A 371 -31.21 -26.45 -3.42
CA THR A 371 -32.27 -27.22 -2.77
C THR A 371 -32.31 -27.05 -1.24
N TRP A 372 -31.29 -26.46 -0.62
CA TRP A 372 -31.24 -26.34 0.83
C TRP A 372 -32.19 -25.23 1.31
N GLY A 373 -33.09 -25.60 2.23
CA GLY A 373 -33.92 -24.66 2.97
C GLY A 373 -33.14 -23.95 4.08
N TYR A 374 -33.68 -22.83 4.58
CA TYR A 374 -33.03 -22.00 5.59
C TYR A 374 -32.63 -22.76 6.86
N LYS A 375 -33.43 -23.73 7.33
CA LYS A 375 -33.13 -24.53 8.53
C LYS A 375 -31.82 -25.30 8.41
N ARG A 376 -31.58 -25.91 7.25
CA ARG A 376 -30.37 -26.70 6.97
C ARG A 376 -29.13 -25.81 6.89
N ILE A 377 -29.27 -24.65 6.24
CA ILE A 377 -28.20 -23.64 6.18
C ILE A 377 -27.93 -23.07 7.59
N SER A 378 -28.96 -22.87 8.41
CA SER A 378 -28.84 -22.40 9.80
C SER A 378 -27.96 -23.30 10.65
N LYS A 379 -28.20 -24.62 10.60
CA LYS A 379 -27.39 -25.61 11.31
C LYS A 379 -25.93 -25.59 10.84
N THR A 380 -25.72 -25.45 9.53
CA THR A 380 -24.38 -25.39 8.92
C THR A 380 -23.61 -24.12 9.31
N LEU A 381 -24.29 -22.98 9.42
CA LEU A 381 -23.71 -21.70 9.82
C LEU A 381 -23.54 -21.54 11.34
N GLY A 382 -24.14 -22.42 12.15
CA GLY A 382 -24.22 -22.24 13.60
C GLY A 382 -24.99 -20.97 13.99
N GLN A 383 -26.06 -20.63 13.26
CA GLN A 383 -26.85 -19.42 13.48
C GLN A 383 -28.31 -19.76 13.85
N PRO A 384 -29.04 -18.88 14.56
CA PRO A 384 -30.44 -19.10 14.89
C PRO A 384 -31.34 -19.25 13.65
N GLU A 385 -32.26 -20.22 13.65
CA GLU A 385 -33.18 -20.46 12.52
C GLU A 385 -34.01 -19.23 12.16
N ALA A 386 -34.41 -18.42 13.16
CA ALA A 386 -35.14 -17.18 12.91
C ALA A 386 -34.38 -16.22 12.00
N LYS A 387 -33.06 -16.09 12.20
CA LYS A 387 -32.19 -15.19 11.45
C LYS A 387 -32.04 -15.63 10.00
N THR A 388 -31.70 -16.90 9.78
CA THR A 388 -31.59 -17.45 8.42
C THR A 388 -32.93 -17.54 7.70
N ARG A 389 -34.04 -17.72 8.42
CA ARG A 389 -35.40 -17.61 7.87
C ARG A 389 -35.67 -16.23 7.30
N TRP A 390 -35.27 -15.17 8.01
CA TRP A 390 -35.46 -13.80 7.55
C TRP A 390 -34.59 -13.44 6.35
N TRP A 391 -33.36 -13.97 6.27
CA TRP A 391 -32.53 -13.84 5.08
C TRP A 391 -33.12 -14.58 3.88
N HIS A 392 -33.66 -15.78 4.12
CA HIS A 392 -34.29 -16.59 3.07
C HIS A 392 -35.53 -15.93 2.46
N SER A 393 -36.32 -15.23 3.28
CA SER A 393 -37.52 -14.54 2.81
C SER A 393 -37.24 -13.17 2.19
N GLY A 394 -35.99 -12.70 2.21
CA GLY A 394 -35.61 -11.37 1.72
C GLY A 394 -36.04 -10.20 2.60
N LYS A 395 -36.67 -10.44 3.76
CA LYS A 395 -37.32 -9.39 4.58
C LYS A 395 -36.38 -8.65 5.55
N HIS A 396 -35.26 -9.25 5.97
CA HIS A 396 -34.27 -8.56 6.81
C HIS A 396 -32.84 -8.76 6.29
N THR A 397 -32.52 -8.11 5.18
CA THR A 397 -31.13 -7.93 4.76
C THR A 397 -30.38 -7.05 5.78
N PRO A 398 -29.09 -7.31 6.06
CA PRO A 398 -28.31 -6.44 6.93
C PRO A 398 -28.28 -5.00 6.41
N THR A 399 -28.27 -4.01 7.30
CA THR A 399 -28.31 -2.59 6.93
C THR A 399 -27.19 -2.17 5.96
N PRO A 400 -25.92 -2.60 6.10
CA PRO A 400 -24.89 -2.24 5.12
C PRO A 400 -25.20 -2.80 3.73
N ILE A 401 -25.82 -3.98 3.64
CA ILE A 401 -26.25 -4.58 2.35
C ILE A 401 -27.38 -3.76 1.73
N GLN A 402 -28.31 -3.23 2.53
CA GLN A 402 -29.36 -2.33 2.02
C GLN A 402 -28.75 -1.05 1.42
N THR A 403 -27.77 -0.46 2.10
CA THR A 403 -27.04 0.71 1.59
C THR A 403 -26.27 0.39 0.31
N ILE A 404 -25.59 -0.76 0.24
CA ILE A 404 -24.92 -1.22 -0.98
C ILE A 404 -25.91 -1.37 -2.14
N ASN A 405 -27.06 -2.00 -1.90
CA ASN A 405 -28.06 -2.20 -2.96
C ASN A 405 -28.59 -0.86 -3.47
N TRP A 406 -28.88 0.09 -2.58
CA TRP A 406 -29.32 1.44 -2.96
C TRP A 406 -28.25 2.19 -3.78
N LEU A 407 -26.96 2.04 -3.44
CA LEU A 407 -25.87 2.62 -4.21
C LEU A 407 -25.65 1.93 -5.56
N LYS A 408 -25.83 0.61 -5.63
CA LYS A 408 -25.78 -0.17 -6.89
C LYS A 408 -26.86 0.27 -7.87
N GLU A 409 -28.09 0.45 -7.39
CA GLU A 409 -29.22 0.95 -8.20
C GLU A 409 -28.91 2.31 -8.85
N LYS A 410 -28.10 3.14 -8.18
CA LYS A 410 -27.68 4.46 -8.69
C LYS A 410 -26.37 4.43 -9.48
N GLY A 411 -25.79 3.25 -9.72
CA GLY A 411 -24.53 3.07 -10.45
C GLY A 411 -23.30 3.59 -9.72
N LEU A 412 -23.35 3.61 -8.38
CA LEU A 412 -22.30 4.19 -7.53
C LEU A 412 -21.43 3.13 -6.84
N ILE A 413 -21.79 1.85 -6.90
CA ILE A 413 -20.98 0.73 -6.37
C ILE A 413 -21.00 -0.44 -7.37
N PRO A 414 -19.83 -0.98 -7.78
CA PRO A 414 -18.49 -0.43 -7.51
C PRO A 414 -18.30 0.93 -8.18
N LEU A 415 -17.72 1.90 -7.47
CA LEU A 415 -17.44 3.22 -8.04
C LEU A 415 -16.15 3.14 -8.86
N LYS A 416 -16.23 3.35 -10.17
CA LYS A 416 -15.07 3.23 -11.08
C LYS A 416 -14.48 4.59 -11.46
N ILE A 417 -13.19 4.61 -11.84
CA ILE A 417 -12.38 5.82 -12.18
C ILE A 417 -12.90 6.60 -13.40
N ASP A 418 -13.74 5.97 -14.21
CA ASP A 418 -14.39 6.51 -15.39
C ASP A 418 -15.79 7.09 -15.10
N ASN A 419 -16.27 6.99 -13.85
CA ASN A 419 -17.55 7.56 -13.47
C ASN A 419 -17.54 9.09 -13.66
N LEU A 420 -18.47 9.56 -14.48
CA LEU A 420 -18.56 10.96 -14.91
C LEU A 420 -18.87 11.93 -13.74
N ARG A 421 -19.39 11.42 -12.62
CA ARG A 421 -19.75 12.22 -11.43
C ARG A 421 -18.58 12.44 -10.47
N LEU A 422 -17.41 11.85 -10.71
CA LEU A 422 -16.23 11.98 -9.83
C LEU A 422 -15.74 13.41 -9.59
N PRO A 423 -15.73 14.33 -10.58
CA PRO A 423 -15.41 15.74 -10.31
C PRO A 423 -16.35 16.36 -9.27
N LEU A 424 -17.65 16.06 -9.38
CA LEU A 424 -18.67 16.57 -8.45
C LEU A 424 -18.52 15.96 -7.05
N MET A 425 -18.24 14.66 -6.98
CA MET A 425 -17.91 13.99 -5.72
C MET A 425 -16.66 14.60 -5.07
N ALA A 426 -15.62 14.93 -5.85
CA ALA A 426 -14.42 15.59 -5.37
C ALA A 426 -14.70 17.00 -4.87
N LYS A 427 -15.58 17.75 -5.56
CA LYS A 427 -16.06 19.09 -5.16
C LYS A 427 -16.72 19.04 -3.79
N ILE A 428 -17.67 18.13 -3.57
CA ILE A 428 -18.34 17.95 -2.28
C ILE A 428 -17.35 17.50 -1.20
N LEU A 429 -16.52 16.50 -1.52
CA LEU A 429 -15.53 15.97 -0.60
C LEU A 429 -14.58 17.07 -0.13
N GLY A 430 -14.09 17.95 -1.02
CA GLY A 430 -13.26 19.10 -0.66
C GLY A 430 -13.93 20.06 0.32
N ALA A 431 -15.22 20.36 0.12
CA ALA A 431 -16.00 21.18 1.04
C ALA A 431 -16.09 20.56 2.45
N THR A 432 -16.16 19.23 2.57
CA THR A 432 -16.17 18.55 3.88
C THR A 432 -14.86 18.68 4.66
N PHE A 433 -13.73 19.00 4.00
CA PHE A 433 -12.48 19.31 4.67
C PHE A 433 -12.44 20.76 5.20
N GLY A 434 -13.22 21.68 4.62
CA GLY A 434 -13.30 23.10 5.00
C GLY A 434 -14.43 23.44 5.99
N ASP A 435 -15.45 24.20 5.57
CA ASP A 435 -16.57 24.57 6.47
C ASP A 435 -17.68 23.50 6.55
N GLY A 436 -17.59 22.44 5.75
CA GLY A 436 -18.49 21.29 5.79
C GLY A 436 -17.98 20.12 6.62
N GLY A 437 -18.74 19.03 6.63
CA GLY A 437 -18.33 17.79 7.28
C GLY A 437 -19.44 16.77 7.45
N ILE A 438 -19.15 15.71 8.22
CA ILE A 438 -20.13 14.72 8.68
C ILE A 438 -20.15 14.72 10.21
N PHE A 439 -21.34 14.76 10.80
CA PHE A 439 -21.49 14.71 12.26
C PHE A 439 -21.05 13.35 12.85
N GLU A 440 -20.52 13.35 14.08
CA GLU A 440 -20.04 12.14 14.77
C GLU A 440 -21.13 11.06 14.92
N ASN A 441 -22.37 11.48 15.15
CA ASN A 441 -23.55 10.62 15.28
C ASN A 441 -24.16 10.20 13.93
N LEU A 442 -23.57 10.61 12.81
CA LEU A 442 -24.05 10.34 11.45
C LEU A 442 -25.44 10.90 11.16
N ASN A 443 -25.83 11.98 11.84
CA ASN A 443 -27.13 12.62 11.62
C ASN A 443 -27.13 13.56 10.41
N GLY A 444 -26.00 13.81 9.76
CA GLY A 444 -25.97 14.63 8.56
C GLY A 444 -24.59 14.80 7.95
N ILE A 445 -24.56 14.87 6.62
CA ILE A 445 -23.51 15.55 5.85
C ILE A 445 -23.95 17.01 5.67
N PHE A 446 -23.04 17.96 5.81
CA PHE A 446 -23.40 19.38 5.83
C PHE A 446 -22.34 20.29 5.20
N LEU A 447 -22.79 21.47 4.79
CA LEU A 447 -21.95 22.63 4.49
C LEU A 447 -22.54 23.84 5.22
N SER A 448 -21.68 24.60 5.91
CA SER A 448 -22.05 25.91 6.46
C SER A 448 -21.37 27.01 5.66
N SER A 449 -22.10 28.08 5.37
CA SER A 449 -21.58 29.26 4.67
C SER A 449 -22.33 30.51 5.07
N SER A 450 -21.68 31.66 4.96
CA SER A 450 -22.33 32.98 5.03
C SER A 450 -23.05 33.36 3.74
N GLU A 451 -23.29 32.42 2.82
CA GLU A 451 -24.02 32.61 1.58
C GLU A 451 -25.06 31.51 1.41
N LEU A 452 -26.32 31.90 1.24
CA LEU A 452 -27.42 30.97 0.99
C LEU A 452 -27.22 30.20 -0.32
N GLU A 453 -26.78 30.86 -1.38
CA GLU A 453 -26.59 30.23 -2.69
C GLU A 453 -25.48 29.17 -2.67
N ALA A 454 -24.43 29.35 -1.87
CA ALA A 454 -23.37 28.37 -1.71
C ALA A 454 -23.87 27.06 -1.07
N VAL A 455 -24.75 27.16 -0.06
CA VAL A 455 -25.32 25.96 0.59
C VAL A 455 -26.41 25.31 -0.26
N LYS A 456 -27.12 26.06 -1.11
CA LYS A 456 -28.04 25.52 -2.11
C LYS A 456 -27.29 24.76 -3.21
N GLU A 457 -26.23 25.35 -3.76
CA GLU A 457 -25.36 24.71 -4.77
C GLU A 457 -24.80 23.37 -4.25
N PHE A 458 -24.39 23.32 -2.98
CA PHE A 458 -23.96 22.06 -2.36
C PHE A 458 -25.07 21.00 -2.29
N GLY A 459 -26.31 21.42 -2.07
CA GLY A 459 -27.48 20.55 -2.11
C GLY A 459 -27.81 20.05 -3.52
N GLU A 460 -27.77 20.94 -4.50
CA GLU A 460 -27.96 20.62 -5.93
C GLU A 460 -26.90 19.62 -6.41
N ASP A 461 -25.64 19.80 -6.02
CA ASP A 461 -24.56 18.86 -6.35
C ASP A 461 -24.81 17.46 -5.74
N LEU A 462 -25.40 17.37 -4.54
CA LEU A 462 -25.82 16.07 -3.96
C LEU A 462 -26.97 15.47 -4.77
N THR A 463 -27.96 16.28 -5.14
CA THR A 463 -29.08 15.84 -5.99
C THR A 463 -28.58 15.34 -7.35
N GLU A 464 -27.59 15.98 -7.97
CA GLU A 464 -27.03 15.52 -9.24
C GLU A 464 -26.26 14.19 -9.11
N ILE A 465 -25.62 13.93 -7.96
CA ILE A 465 -24.91 12.65 -7.74
C ILE A 465 -25.88 11.49 -7.50
N PHE A 466 -26.89 11.73 -6.66
CA PHE A 466 -27.74 10.67 -6.12
C PHE A 466 -29.17 10.67 -6.66
N GLY A 467 -29.63 11.70 -7.35
CA GLY A 467 -31.01 11.87 -7.81
C GLY A 467 -31.91 12.63 -6.83
N ASP A 468 -33.05 13.09 -7.33
CA ASP A 468 -33.97 14.03 -6.66
C ASP A 468 -34.58 13.49 -5.35
N ASP A 469 -34.63 12.17 -5.16
CA ASP A 469 -35.19 11.54 -3.95
C ASP A 469 -34.44 11.92 -2.66
N VAL A 470 -33.20 12.39 -2.77
CA VAL A 470 -32.39 12.77 -1.61
C VAL A 470 -32.77 14.11 -1.00
N GLU A 471 -33.53 14.95 -1.71
CA GLU A 471 -33.98 16.26 -1.22
C GLU A 471 -34.94 16.13 -0.03
N GLU A 472 -35.70 15.03 0.06
CA GLU A 472 -36.60 14.74 1.18
C GLU A 472 -35.85 14.64 2.52
N ASN A 473 -34.56 14.33 2.48
CA ASN A 473 -33.70 14.26 3.66
C ASN A 473 -32.90 15.54 3.92
N SER A 474 -33.11 16.56 3.09
CA SER A 474 -32.38 17.83 3.12
C SER A 474 -33.11 18.91 3.91
N ARG A 475 -32.35 19.83 4.49
CA ARG A 475 -32.85 21.06 5.09
C ARG A 475 -31.77 22.13 5.10
N ILE A 476 -32.18 23.40 5.02
CA ILE A 476 -31.32 24.55 5.25
C ILE A 476 -31.73 25.19 6.57
N ILE A 477 -30.77 25.32 7.48
CA ILE A 477 -30.95 25.98 8.78
C ILE A 477 -30.23 27.32 8.73
N GLU A 478 -30.94 28.38 9.06
CA GLU A 478 -30.36 29.70 9.26
C GLU A 478 -29.98 29.88 10.74
N GLY A 479 -28.77 30.34 11.00
CA GLY A 479 -28.27 30.56 12.34
C GLY A 479 -26.75 30.70 12.35
N GLY A 480 -26.16 30.91 13.53
CA GLY A 480 -24.72 30.90 13.67
C GLY A 480 -24.26 31.52 14.99
N GLU A 481 -23.29 30.86 15.61
CA GLU A 481 -22.75 31.24 16.92
C GLU A 481 -21.80 32.45 16.84
N TYR A 482 -21.08 32.57 15.71
CA TYR A 482 -20.03 33.58 15.51
C TYR A 482 -20.37 34.59 14.40
N GLY A 483 -21.62 34.62 13.95
CA GLY A 483 -22.11 35.45 12.85
C GLY A 483 -23.32 34.82 12.15
N HIS A 484 -23.92 35.56 11.24
CA HIS A 484 -25.01 35.05 10.41
C HIS A 484 -24.50 34.03 9.39
N SER A 485 -25.13 32.86 9.33
CA SER A 485 -24.79 31.81 8.38
C SER A 485 -26.00 30.94 8.02
N TRP A 486 -25.85 30.18 6.95
CA TRP A 486 -26.75 29.11 6.55
C TRP A 486 -26.00 27.78 6.65
N CYS A 487 -26.74 26.72 6.95
CA CYS A 487 -26.23 25.36 7.06
C CYS A 487 -27.16 24.42 6.30
N TYR A 488 -26.72 23.93 5.14
CA TYR A 488 -27.39 22.83 4.46
C TYR A 488 -27.02 21.52 5.15
N GLN A 489 -27.99 20.65 5.40
CA GLN A 489 -27.79 19.32 5.97
C GLN A 489 -28.60 18.28 5.19
N ASN A 490 -27.97 17.16 4.82
CA ASN A 490 -28.67 15.98 4.33
C ASN A 490 -28.52 14.81 5.32
N THR A 491 -29.65 14.27 5.77
CA THR A 491 -29.74 13.24 6.82
C THR A 491 -29.75 11.81 6.28
N ASN A 492 -29.69 11.62 4.96
CA ASN A 492 -29.71 10.30 4.33
C ASN A 492 -28.45 9.50 4.69
N ARG A 493 -28.63 8.39 5.42
CA ARG A 493 -27.52 7.57 5.89
C ARG A 493 -26.73 6.91 4.75
N ASN A 494 -27.36 6.62 3.61
CA ASN A 494 -26.66 6.02 2.47
C ASN A 494 -25.62 6.97 1.88
N ILE A 495 -26.00 8.25 1.69
CA ILE A 495 -25.10 9.33 1.24
C ILE A 495 -23.96 9.54 2.23
N ILE A 496 -24.30 9.62 3.53
CA ILE A 496 -23.31 9.82 4.59
C ILE A 496 -22.27 8.69 4.59
N ARG A 497 -22.72 7.42 4.50
CA ARG A 497 -21.79 6.28 4.44
C ARG A 497 -20.95 6.28 3.18
N PHE A 498 -21.54 6.61 2.03
CA PHE A 498 -20.81 6.72 0.77
C PHE A 498 -19.66 7.73 0.86
N PHE A 499 -19.90 8.92 1.40
CA PHE A 499 -18.84 9.92 1.57
C PHE A 499 -17.79 9.54 2.64
N ILE A 500 -18.18 8.83 3.71
CA ILE A 500 -17.20 8.28 4.66
C ILE A 500 -16.28 7.28 3.94
N ALA A 501 -16.84 6.39 3.11
CA ALA A 501 -16.05 5.44 2.31
C ALA A 501 -15.13 6.15 1.31
N LEU A 502 -15.57 7.25 0.71
CA LEU A 502 -14.73 8.11 -0.15
C LEU A 502 -13.61 8.84 0.59
N GLY A 503 -13.67 8.91 1.92
CA GLY A 503 -12.63 9.46 2.79
C GLY A 503 -12.97 10.79 3.48
N THR A 504 -14.25 11.16 3.58
CA THR A 504 -14.69 12.33 4.36
C THR A 504 -14.35 12.17 5.84
N PRO A 505 -13.76 13.19 6.51
CA PRO A 505 -13.55 13.16 7.95
C PRO A 505 -14.89 13.17 8.71
N LYS A 506 -15.12 12.15 9.54
CA LYS A 506 -16.29 12.02 10.41
C LYS A 506 -16.00 12.68 11.77
N GLY A 507 -16.77 13.69 12.15
CA GLY A 507 -16.71 14.32 13.46
C GLY A 507 -15.81 15.57 13.53
N ASN A 508 -15.28 15.86 14.71
CA ASN A 508 -14.49 17.08 14.93
C ASN A 508 -13.08 16.96 14.33
N LYS A 509 -12.88 17.60 13.17
CA LYS A 509 -11.62 17.65 12.42
C LYS A 509 -10.40 18.04 13.23
N THR A 510 -10.54 18.85 14.29
CA THR A 510 -9.42 19.24 15.17
C THR A 510 -8.82 18.04 15.92
N LYS A 511 -9.63 17.00 16.18
CA LYS A 511 -9.29 15.81 16.96
C LYS A 511 -8.98 14.58 16.09
N LEU A 512 -8.87 14.77 14.77
CA LEU A 512 -8.74 13.68 13.80
C LEU A 512 -7.50 13.89 12.91
N GLU A 513 -7.00 12.78 12.37
CA GLU A 513 -6.05 12.80 11.26
C GLU A 513 -6.77 13.24 9.97
N LEU A 514 -6.19 14.18 9.23
CA LEU A 514 -6.71 14.61 7.94
C LEU A 514 -5.92 13.93 6.83
N LYS A 515 -6.59 13.13 6.01
CA LYS A 515 -5.99 12.42 4.89
C LYS A 515 -6.77 12.71 3.62
N ILE A 516 -6.11 13.38 2.67
CA ILE A 516 -6.65 13.54 1.31
C ILE A 516 -6.68 12.15 0.65
N PRO A 517 -7.84 11.67 0.17
CA PRO A 517 -7.95 10.37 -0.48
C PRO A 517 -7.06 10.29 -1.72
N SER A 518 -6.39 9.16 -1.90
CA SER A 518 -5.40 9.00 -2.99
C SER A 518 -6.00 9.13 -4.39
N TRP A 519 -7.30 8.83 -4.53
CA TRP A 519 -8.00 8.92 -5.80
C TRP A 519 -8.12 10.37 -6.30
N ILE A 520 -8.14 11.37 -5.39
CA ILE A 520 -8.18 12.80 -5.76
C ILE A 520 -7.03 13.18 -6.69
N SER A 521 -5.82 12.72 -6.38
CA SER A 521 -4.62 13.04 -7.16
C SER A 521 -4.41 12.14 -8.39
N LEU A 522 -5.41 11.33 -8.79
CA LEU A 522 -5.33 10.52 -10.02
C LEU A 522 -5.59 11.33 -11.29
N LYS A 523 -6.46 12.35 -11.22
CA LYS A 523 -6.71 13.29 -12.32
C LYS A 523 -6.72 14.72 -11.80
N GLN A 524 -6.06 15.61 -12.54
CA GLN A 524 -5.95 17.03 -12.17
C GLN A 524 -7.32 17.71 -12.01
N SER A 525 -8.31 17.33 -12.83
CA SER A 525 -9.66 17.91 -12.72
C SER A 525 -10.34 17.62 -11.38
N TRP A 526 -10.08 16.47 -10.76
CA TRP A 526 -10.64 16.10 -9.46
C TRP A 526 -9.92 16.82 -8.32
N GLU A 527 -8.60 16.92 -8.45
CA GLU A 527 -7.77 17.68 -7.52
C GLU A 527 -8.15 19.16 -7.51
N ASP A 528 -8.44 19.74 -8.69
CA ASP A 528 -8.90 21.12 -8.85
C ASP A 528 -10.25 21.36 -8.16
N GLU A 529 -11.20 20.42 -8.26
CA GLU A 529 -12.49 20.51 -7.57
C GLU A 529 -12.35 20.38 -6.06
N PHE A 530 -11.57 19.39 -5.60
CA PHE A 530 -11.34 19.15 -4.17
C PHE A 530 -10.70 20.36 -3.50
N PHE A 531 -9.58 20.85 -4.03
CA PHE A 531 -8.90 22.01 -3.44
C PHE A 531 -9.69 23.31 -3.67
N GLY A 532 -10.44 23.42 -4.77
CA GLY A 532 -11.30 24.57 -5.03
C GLY A 532 -12.37 24.75 -3.96
N SER A 533 -13.03 23.67 -3.55
CA SER A 533 -14.01 23.71 -2.45
C SER A 533 -13.36 23.88 -1.09
N PHE A 534 -12.19 23.27 -0.86
CA PHE A 534 -11.43 23.47 0.38
C PHE A 534 -11.03 24.94 0.57
N PHE A 535 -10.50 25.58 -0.47
CA PHE A 535 -10.22 27.02 -0.45
C PHE A 535 -11.49 27.85 -0.33
N GLY A 536 -12.61 27.35 -0.87
CA GLY A 536 -13.92 27.96 -0.72
C GLY A 536 -14.26 28.28 0.74
N GLY A 537 -14.12 27.28 1.61
CA GLY A 537 -14.32 27.45 3.05
C GLY A 537 -13.16 28.15 3.76
N GLU A 538 -11.92 27.68 3.54
CA GLU A 538 -10.80 28.01 4.42
C GLU A 538 -10.00 29.25 4.02
N LEU A 539 -10.11 29.74 2.78
CA LEU A 539 -9.35 30.90 2.33
C LEU A 539 -9.87 32.16 3.01
N GLY A 540 -8.96 32.91 3.65
CA GLY A 540 -9.28 34.21 4.23
C GLY A 540 -9.71 35.21 3.15
N SER A 541 -10.79 35.95 3.40
CA SER A 541 -11.34 36.96 2.47
C SER A 541 -10.36 38.14 2.24
N PRO A 542 -9.68 38.21 1.08
CA PRO A 542 -8.65 39.21 0.81
C PRO A 542 -9.26 40.61 0.64
N SER A 543 -8.58 41.63 1.15
CA SER A 543 -8.89 43.03 0.88
C SER A 543 -7.62 43.83 0.60
N LEU A 544 -7.74 44.96 -0.09
CA LEU A 544 -6.60 45.85 -0.28
C LEU A 544 -6.26 46.58 1.03
N HIS A 545 -4.99 46.53 1.43
CA HIS A 545 -4.53 47.21 2.63
C HIS A 545 -4.73 48.74 2.50
N LYS A 546 -4.99 49.46 3.61
CA LYS A 546 -5.23 50.93 3.60
C LYS A 546 -4.18 51.75 2.86
N LYS A 547 -2.93 51.29 2.85
CA LYS A 547 -1.80 51.91 2.11
C LYS A 547 -1.81 51.65 0.58
N GLY A 548 -2.74 50.84 0.08
CA GLY A 548 -2.90 50.54 -1.35
C GLY A 548 -1.77 49.73 -1.98
N ASN A 549 -0.89 49.11 -1.17
CA ASN A 549 0.36 48.52 -1.66
C ASN A 549 0.40 46.99 -1.66
N ARG A 550 -0.51 46.32 -0.93
CA ARG A 550 -0.58 44.84 -0.80
C ARG A 550 -1.97 44.39 -0.36
N LEU A 551 -2.27 43.10 -0.53
CA LEU A 551 -3.45 42.46 0.05
C LEU A 551 -3.28 42.20 1.56
N THR A 552 -4.38 42.27 2.32
CA THR A 552 -4.42 42.08 3.78
C THR A 552 -4.25 40.61 4.15
N THR A 553 -5.11 39.72 3.65
CA THR A 553 -5.06 38.28 3.85
C THR A 553 -5.02 37.55 2.52
N LEU A 554 -4.38 36.37 2.49
CA LEU A 554 -4.41 35.38 1.41
C LEU A 554 -3.73 34.13 1.97
N GLU A 555 -4.41 33.51 2.92
CA GLU A 555 -3.93 32.36 3.67
C GLU A 555 -5.09 31.43 3.98
N VAL A 556 -4.77 30.14 4.06
CA VAL A 556 -5.68 29.10 4.55
C VAL A 556 -5.21 28.66 5.92
N GLY A 557 -6.12 28.37 6.84
CA GLY A 557 -5.73 28.09 8.22
C GLY A 557 -6.65 27.11 8.93
N ILE A 558 -6.08 26.00 9.43
CA ILE A 558 -6.81 24.97 10.16
C ILE A 558 -6.27 24.81 11.57
N THR A 559 -7.11 24.26 12.46
CA THR A 559 -6.75 23.97 13.85
C THR A 559 -6.53 22.46 14.04
N GLY A 560 -5.63 22.09 14.96
CA GLY A 560 -5.38 20.70 15.33
C GLY A 560 -4.90 20.56 16.77
N LYS A 561 -5.15 19.39 17.38
CA LYS A 561 -4.52 19.03 18.67
C LYS A 561 -3.02 18.80 18.49
N PRO A 562 -2.19 19.02 19.53
CA PRO A 562 -0.73 18.83 19.48
C PRO A 562 -0.29 17.46 18.92
N GLN A 563 -1.02 16.39 19.25
CA GLN A 563 -0.74 15.03 18.76
C GLN A 563 -0.79 14.87 17.23
N PHE A 564 -1.48 15.76 16.51
CA PHE A 564 -1.60 15.73 15.05
C PHE A 564 -0.68 16.72 14.33
N ASN A 565 0.35 17.26 15.00
CA ASN A 565 1.24 18.27 14.44
C ASN A 565 1.88 17.84 13.11
N GLN A 566 2.42 16.62 13.06
CA GLN A 566 3.03 16.08 11.84
C GLN A 566 1.99 15.94 10.71
N ASN A 567 0.81 15.39 11.02
CA ASN A 567 -0.27 15.25 10.03
C ASN A 567 -0.73 16.61 9.46
N ARG A 568 -0.82 17.67 10.27
CA ARG A 568 -1.20 19.01 9.80
C ARG A 568 -0.15 19.62 8.88
N ILE A 569 1.13 19.42 9.19
CA ILE A 569 2.25 19.85 8.33
C ILE A 569 2.19 19.10 7.00
N GLU A 570 2.02 17.78 7.02
CA GLU A 570 1.90 16.96 5.80
C GLU A 570 0.69 17.35 4.95
N PHE A 571 -0.46 17.62 5.58
CA PHE A 571 -1.66 18.09 4.90
C PHE A 571 -1.42 19.42 4.18
N PHE A 572 -0.76 20.39 4.83
CA PHE A 572 -0.41 21.65 4.19
C PHE A 572 0.68 21.53 3.13
N ASN A 573 1.63 20.61 3.28
CA ASN A 573 2.60 20.34 2.23
C ASN A 573 1.91 19.85 0.95
N LYS A 574 0.91 18.96 1.06
CA LYS A 574 0.12 18.54 -0.11
C LYS A 574 -0.60 19.71 -0.79
N ILE A 575 -1.16 20.64 -0.01
CA ILE A 575 -1.76 21.87 -0.55
C ILE A 575 -0.72 22.74 -1.25
N ALA A 576 0.46 22.90 -0.65
CA ALA A 576 1.55 23.68 -1.23
C ALA A 576 2.09 23.04 -2.52
N ASP A 577 2.15 21.72 -2.58
CA ASP A 577 2.55 20.95 -3.77
C ASP A 577 1.55 21.17 -4.90
N TYR A 578 0.25 21.03 -4.63
CA TYR A 578 -0.82 21.33 -5.59
C TYR A 578 -0.72 22.78 -6.12
N LEU A 579 -0.58 23.76 -5.22
CA LEU A 579 -0.43 25.16 -5.61
C LEU A 579 0.83 25.39 -6.46
N THR A 580 1.94 24.72 -6.14
CA THR A 580 3.18 24.80 -6.90
C THR A 580 3.01 24.27 -8.32
N GLN A 581 2.28 23.16 -8.51
CA GLN A 581 1.92 22.65 -9.84
C GLN A 581 1.11 23.67 -10.65
N LYS A 582 0.30 24.50 -9.97
CA LYS A 582 -0.44 25.64 -10.55
C LYS A 582 0.39 26.91 -10.71
N LYS A 583 1.71 26.86 -10.52
CA LYS A 583 2.65 28.01 -10.52
C LYS A 583 2.34 29.05 -9.43
N VAL A 584 1.69 28.63 -8.35
CA VAL A 584 1.36 29.44 -7.18
C VAL A 584 2.28 29.06 -6.03
N TYR A 585 3.04 30.02 -5.54
CA TYR A 585 4.03 29.81 -4.49
C TYR A 585 3.50 30.23 -3.11
N CYS A 586 3.79 29.41 -2.11
CA CYS A 586 3.48 29.67 -0.71
C CYS A 586 4.72 30.12 0.08
N ASN A 587 4.49 30.70 1.26
CA ASN A 587 5.49 30.87 2.31
C ASN A 587 5.58 29.60 3.17
N SER A 588 6.48 29.60 4.14
CA SER A 588 6.53 28.56 5.18
C SER A 588 5.21 28.51 5.97
N ILE A 589 4.84 27.32 6.42
CA ILE A 589 3.68 27.10 7.28
C ILE A 589 3.91 27.83 8.61
N TYR A 590 3.02 28.75 8.94
CA TYR A 590 3.02 29.44 10.22
C TYR A 590 2.28 28.59 11.26
N ILE A 591 2.94 28.32 12.39
CA ILE A 591 2.40 27.48 13.47
C ILE A 591 2.35 28.32 14.74
N ARG A 592 1.18 28.38 15.38
CA ARG A 592 0.98 29.10 16.64
C ARG A 592 0.15 28.28 17.62
N LYS A 593 0.64 28.12 18.84
CA LYS A 593 -0.15 27.55 19.95
C LYS A 593 -1.22 28.56 20.38
N LEU A 594 -2.49 28.15 20.39
CA LEU A 594 -3.61 28.98 20.85
C LEU A 594 -3.83 28.78 22.36
N ASN A 595 -3.85 27.53 22.80
CA ASN A 595 -3.92 27.12 24.21
C ASN A 595 -3.23 25.75 24.38
N GLU A 596 -3.31 25.13 25.57
CA GLU A 596 -2.68 23.83 25.82
C GLU A 596 -3.19 22.70 24.92
N GLU A 597 -4.45 22.79 24.46
CA GLU A 597 -5.11 21.73 23.69
C GLU A 597 -5.16 21.99 22.18
N SER A 598 -4.81 23.19 21.70
CA SER A 598 -5.01 23.59 20.30
C SER A 598 -3.88 24.41 19.70
N ILE A 599 -3.54 24.07 18.46
CA ILE A 599 -2.54 24.73 17.63
C ILE A 599 -3.22 25.14 16.32
N ILE A 600 -2.98 26.38 15.89
CA ILE A 600 -3.39 26.86 14.57
C ILE A 600 -2.21 26.80 13.61
N TYR A 601 -2.51 26.33 12.40
CA TYR A 601 -1.56 26.15 11.31
C TYR A 601 -2.07 26.99 10.14
N ARG A 602 -1.22 27.82 9.54
CA ARG A 602 -1.59 28.69 8.43
C ARG A 602 -0.60 28.58 7.29
N LEU A 603 -1.10 28.31 6.09
CA LEU A 603 -0.31 28.36 4.86
C LEU A 603 -0.63 29.68 4.14
N GLN A 604 0.38 30.54 4.05
CA GLN A 604 0.26 31.83 3.38
C GLN A 604 0.65 31.72 1.91
N ILE A 605 -0.24 32.16 1.02
CA ILE A 605 0.09 32.32 -0.39
C ILE A 605 0.90 33.61 -0.54
N LYS A 606 2.00 33.56 -1.30
CA LYS A 606 2.86 34.73 -1.51
C LYS A 606 2.06 35.86 -2.18
N LYS A 607 2.00 37.01 -1.52
CA LYS A 607 1.25 38.20 -1.97
C LYS A 607 2.05 39.05 -2.98
N LYS A 608 2.62 38.41 -4.00
CA LYS A 608 3.18 39.09 -5.19
C LYS A 608 2.12 39.15 -6.28
N MET A 609 2.03 40.24 -7.03
CA MET A 609 0.96 40.44 -8.02
C MET A 609 0.83 39.24 -8.98
N ASP A 610 1.91 38.83 -9.65
CA ASP A 610 1.91 37.65 -10.53
C ASP A 610 1.41 36.38 -9.85
N ASN A 611 1.85 36.15 -8.60
CA ASN A 611 1.50 34.93 -7.87
C ASN A 611 0.02 34.88 -7.51
N VAL A 612 -0.57 36.04 -7.17
CA VAL A 612 -2.01 36.14 -6.90
C VAL A 612 -2.82 36.03 -8.20
N LEU A 613 -2.31 36.57 -9.31
CA LEU A 613 -2.91 36.38 -10.63
C LEU A 613 -2.90 34.91 -11.04
N TYR A 614 -1.77 34.20 -10.89
CA TYR A 614 -1.71 32.76 -11.14
C TYR A 614 -2.66 31.98 -10.24
N PHE A 615 -2.80 32.38 -8.96
CA PHE A 615 -3.78 31.75 -8.07
C PHE A 615 -5.20 31.88 -8.63
N LEU A 616 -5.63 33.08 -9.02
CA LEU A 616 -6.96 33.24 -9.62
C LEU A 616 -7.14 32.50 -10.94
N MET A 617 -6.14 32.52 -11.82
CA MET A 617 -6.26 31.96 -13.15
C MET A 617 -6.19 30.43 -13.16
N ASN A 618 -5.44 29.84 -12.22
CA ASN A 618 -5.09 28.42 -12.26
C ASN A 618 -5.73 27.60 -11.13
N THR A 619 -6.49 28.23 -10.22
CA THR A 619 -7.19 27.52 -9.15
C THR A 619 -8.69 27.81 -9.18
N LYS A 620 -9.49 26.83 -8.73
CA LYS A 620 -10.92 27.00 -8.52
C LYS A 620 -11.20 27.57 -7.12
N LEU A 621 -12.38 28.14 -6.97
CA LEU A 621 -12.96 28.56 -5.70
C LEU A 621 -14.43 28.13 -5.76
N ASN A 622 -14.84 27.13 -4.99
CA ASN A 622 -16.21 26.60 -5.07
C ASN A 622 -17.00 27.01 -3.81
N TYR A 623 -18.33 27.10 -3.91
CA TYR A 623 -19.22 27.44 -2.79
C TYR A 623 -18.88 28.76 -2.06
N CYS A 624 -18.36 29.77 -2.76
CA CYS A 624 -17.91 31.03 -2.13
C CYS A 624 -17.88 32.24 -3.09
N GLU A 625 -18.98 32.55 -3.75
CA GLU A 625 -19.00 33.57 -4.79
C GLU A 625 -18.56 34.95 -4.27
N TYR A 626 -18.94 35.35 -3.05
CA TYR A 626 -18.45 36.61 -2.45
C TYR A 626 -16.93 36.65 -2.32
N LYS A 627 -16.26 35.53 -2.00
CA LYS A 627 -14.79 35.52 -1.83
C LYS A 627 -14.12 35.74 -3.18
N LYS A 628 -14.65 35.15 -4.25
CA LYS A 628 -14.19 35.43 -5.62
C LYS A 628 -14.37 36.91 -5.94
N VAL A 629 -15.58 37.44 -5.81
CA VAL A 629 -15.89 38.83 -6.13
C VAL A 629 -15.01 39.80 -5.33
N ARG A 630 -14.80 39.55 -4.03
CA ARG A 630 -13.92 40.37 -3.18
C ARG A 630 -12.47 40.29 -3.62
N LEU A 631 -11.97 39.10 -3.98
CA LEU A 631 -10.60 38.93 -4.48
C LEU A 631 -10.40 39.64 -5.81
N TYR A 632 -11.33 39.48 -6.77
CA TYR A 632 -11.30 40.21 -8.05
C TYR A 632 -11.32 41.72 -7.83
N LYS A 633 -12.22 42.23 -6.98
CA LYS A 633 -12.30 43.67 -6.66
C LYS A 633 -11.03 44.18 -6.00
N ALA A 634 -10.48 43.43 -5.05
CA ALA A 634 -9.24 43.81 -4.35
C ALA A 634 -8.05 43.86 -5.31
N LEU A 635 -7.99 42.93 -6.27
CA LEU A 635 -6.97 42.92 -7.31
C LEU A 635 -7.15 44.02 -8.34
N GLY A 636 -8.36 44.27 -8.83
CA GLY A 636 -8.64 45.38 -9.75
C GLY A 636 -8.19 46.72 -9.14
N ASN A 637 -8.60 46.99 -7.89
CA ASN A 637 -8.15 48.17 -7.17
C ASN A 637 -6.63 48.22 -6.98
N TRP A 638 -5.98 47.07 -6.73
CA TRP A 638 -4.53 47.00 -6.58
C TRP A 638 -3.82 47.27 -7.91
N SER A 639 -4.35 46.73 -9.01
CA SER A 639 -3.89 46.92 -10.37
C SER A 639 -4.00 48.38 -10.80
N ASP A 640 -5.16 49.02 -10.61
CA ASP A 640 -5.38 50.44 -10.93
C ASP A 640 -4.38 51.36 -10.23
N LEU A 641 -4.12 51.12 -8.94
CA LEU A 641 -3.13 51.89 -8.18
C LEU A 641 -1.71 51.70 -8.70
N LYS A 642 -1.38 50.49 -9.18
CA LYS A 642 -0.07 50.20 -9.77
C LYS A 642 0.08 50.86 -11.14
N ILE A 643 -0.96 50.83 -11.97
CA ILE A 643 -0.99 51.49 -13.28
C ILE A 643 -0.83 53.00 -13.12
N LYS A 644 -1.62 53.65 -12.26
CA LYS A 644 -1.51 55.10 -12.00
C LYS A 644 -0.11 55.50 -11.54
N LYS A 645 0.48 54.75 -10.59
CA LYS A 645 1.85 55.01 -10.13
C LYS A 645 2.90 54.75 -11.20
N TYR A 646 2.69 53.75 -12.05
CA TYR A 646 3.58 53.48 -13.18
C TYR A 646 3.57 54.66 -14.15
N GLU A 647 2.40 55.12 -14.57
CA GLU A 647 2.23 56.29 -15.44
C GLU A 647 2.83 57.57 -14.83
N GLU A 648 2.65 57.80 -13.53
CA GLU A 648 3.28 58.93 -12.83
C GLU A 648 4.81 58.86 -12.86
N LEU A 649 5.40 57.68 -12.69
CA LEU A 649 6.85 57.50 -12.75
C LEU A 649 7.38 57.73 -14.18
N ILE A 650 6.67 57.22 -15.19
CA ILE A 650 7.02 57.47 -16.59
C ILE A 650 6.92 58.96 -16.91
N LYS A 651 5.85 59.65 -16.49
CA LYS A 651 5.68 61.10 -16.67
C LYS A 651 6.78 61.92 -15.98
N LYS A 652 7.34 61.43 -14.87
CA LYS A 652 8.49 62.04 -14.18
C LYS A 652 9.83 61.76 -14.86
N GLY A 653 9.85 61.04 -15.99
CA GLY A 653 11.06 60.75 -16.76
C GLY A 653 11.80 59.48 -16.31
N TYR A 654 11.25 58.69 -15.38
CA TYR A 654 11.85 57.41 -15.01
C TYR A 654 11.64 56.37 -16.11
N GLY A 655 12.68 55.58 -16.41
CA GLY A 655 12.56 54.46 -17.33
C GLY A 655 11.67 53.33 -16.81
N ALA A 656 11.11 52.53 -17.71
CA ALA A 656 10.20 51.42 -17.38
C ALA A 656 10.80 50.43 -16.39
N GLU A 657 12.10 50.12 -16.50
CA GLU A 657 12.80 49.22 -15.57
C GLU A 657 12.84 49.78 -14.15
N HIS A 658 13.12 51.07 -14.00
CA HIS A 658 13.10 51.76 -12.71
C HIS A 658 11.69 51.78 -12.10
N ALA A 659 10.68 52.04 -12.93
CA ALA A 659 9.29 52.03 -12.50
C ALA A 659 8.83 50.63 -12.05
N MET A 660 9.18 49.58 -12.80
CA MET A 660 8.90 48.20 -12.43
C MET A 660 9.55 47.80 -11.11
N LYS A 661 10.84 48.11 -10.92
CA LYS A 661 11.57 47.83 -9.68
C LYS A 661 10.94 48.53 -8.49
N THR A 662 10.59 49.81 -8.64
CA THR A 662 9.92 50.62 -7.60
C THR A 662 8.55 50.05 -7.23
N LEU A 663 7.83 49.50 -8.20
CA LEU A 663 6.50 48.93 -8.00
C LEU A 663 6.52 47.42 -7.70
N ASN A 664 7.70 46.79 -7.62
CA ASN A 664 7.85 45.34 -7.43
C ASN A 664 7.03 44.54 -8.47
N LEU A 665 7.14 44.97 -9.74
CA LEU A 665 6.51 44.34 -10.90
C LEU A 665 7.58 43.58 -11.70
N THR A 666 7.20 42.41 -12.20
CA THR A 666 7.90 41.71 -13.27
C THR A 666 7.41 42.21 -14.64
N PRO A 667 8.16 41.95 -15.73
CA PRO A 667 7.68 42.25 -17.09
C PRO A 667 6.31 41.63 -17.39
N ASN A 668 6.08 40.40 -16.93
CA ASN A 668 4.80 39.71 -17.09
C ASN A 668 3.68 40.41 -16.30
N SER A 669 3.90 40.77 -15.03
CA SER A 669 2.88 41.51 -14.27
C SER A 669 2.58 42.86 -14.91
N LEU A 670 3.58 43.57 -15.42
CA LEU A 670 3.36 44.86 -16.08
C LEU A 670 2.53 44.68 -17.36
N TYR A 671 2.85 43.67 -18.17
CA TYR A 671 2.07 43.32 -19.35
C TYR A 671 0.61 43.02 -18.99
N LEU A 672 0.39 42.16 -17.98
CA LEU A 672 -0.97 41.81 -17.55
C LEU A 672 -1.72 43.04 -17.02
N LEU A 673 -1.07 43.88 -16.24
CA LEU A 673 -1.66 45.11 -15.71
C LEU A 673 -2.09 46.06 -16.83
N LEU A 674 -1.20 46.35 -17.79
CA LEU A 674 -1.47 47.33 -18.84
C LEU A 674 -2.48 46.85 -19.89
N ASN A 675 -2.60 45.55 -20.10
CA ASN A 675 -3.43 44.99 -21.18
C ASN A 675 -4.73 44.33 -20.71
N HIS A 676 -4.78 43.78 -19.49
CA HIS A 676 -5.93 43.00 -19.02
C HIS A 676 -6.66 43.62 -17.83
N PHE A 677 -6.06 44.58 -17.11
CA PHE A 677 -6.66 45.22 -15.92
C PHE A 677 -6.92 46.72 -16.11
N LYS A 678 -7.06 47.21 -17.35
CA LYS A 678 -7.44 48.61 -17.58
C LYS A 678 -8.78 48.92 -16.90
N PRO A 679 -8.94 50.12 -16.31
CA PRO A 679 -10.20 50.51 -15.72
C PRO A 679 -11.30 50.51 -16.78
N ILE A 680 -12.43 49.88 -16.46
CA ILE A 680 -13.68 50.03 -17.20
C ILE A 680 -14.06 51.51 -17.08
N GLY A 681 -13.80 52.29 -18.13
CA GLY A 681 -14.00 53.75 -18.13
C GLY A 681 -12.90 54.58 -18.80
N ALA A 682 -11.96 53.97 -19.53
CA ALA A 682 -11.03 54.69 -20.40
C ALA A 682 -11.11 54.19 -21.85
N GLU A 683 -12.29 54.30 -22.45
CA GLU A 683 -12.45 54.41 -23.90
C GLU A 683 -12.99 55.81 -24.20
N ALA A 684 -12.26 56.49 -25.07
CA ALA A 684 -12.69 57.66 -25.82
C ALA A 684 -13.48 57.21 -27.05
#